data_AF-A0A955PGG9-F1
#
_entry.id   AF-A0A955PGG9-F1
#
_cell.length_a   1.000
_cell.length_b   1.000
_cell.length_c   1.000
_cell.angle_alpha   90.00
_cell.angle_beta   90.00
_cell.angle_gamma   90.00
#
_symmetry.space_group_name_H-M   'P 1'
#
loop_
_entity.id
_entity.type
_entity.pdbx_description
1 polymer ?
#
loop_
_entity_poly.entity_id
_entity_poly.type
_entity_poly.pdbx_seq_one_letter_code
_entity_poly.pdbx_strand_id
1 'polypeptide(L)'
;MTHRKTLQSLKFRLEIGCSLGISADIPNMPKAAHCSITKALFVFGVVSFLSTPCFPAPPAPEEIYLFALYWYRADVSDQQFDFYPPDLICTLEGRCSRVGQTVWYVDNSAPEGGNGTLVNPFNTLKEAEFASSAGHTIFVFEGSGTTTGLDEGIILKDNQRLLGEGAGLKIGQSTIVPPGGRPILSNLTGDGISLANNNRISGLDIDGPQGDGIHGNAISGVLVGDVTIENTDSFGIHIEDGTVEFGLTTISNAGGAGVKISGVSSTVTFNSLHIDGTGADGIDASSAGVSLTVLQSGDVRNTAGFPLNFVASAVDIKMPDVSFAGPGINGAASGGIHEGPGQVVLGDVSVVDSPIAGIDLSASDLEVTFKSLNIDGASREGINGSLGRLVITTTQPGGAIRHTMGRSLNFDSSGVTAILSGLDLDGPGISAAKAGITLHLGDVQVCSAPGPGLDFDRAGVEASMNSLSIDGATAEGILANSAGFVLSVTQPGGVIQNTVGRSLSLDAAFVDFNFNGGTILGGGIDGRATGGDLDLSGTTLVIPDPPGRGIDLRASILNFTADQVSITNASGPAIDLATYRGIFEVSGTTTISNPSKAGVESISPIIPATGTISFASLEIQNSGGEGISFENFGGLLSVDDGNNATFKDFHVNGTGPA
;
A
#
# COMPACT_ATOMS: atom_id res chain seq x y z
N MET A 1 -17.45 -57.19 -15.67
CA MET A 1 -16.86 -56.53 -14.48
C MET A 1 -16.71 -55.06 -14.80
N THR A 2 -17.46 -54.25 -14.09
CA THR A 2 -17.85 -52.89 -14.42
C THR A 2 -16.95 -51.93 -13.63
N HIS A 3 -16.25 -51.00 -14.30
CA HIS A 3 -15.52 -49.93 -13.62
C HIS A 3 -16.50 -48.81 -13.24
N ARG A 4 -16.84 -48.72 -11.95
CA ARG A 4 -17.44 -47.52 -11.33
C ARG A 4 -16.32 -46.55 -10.94
N LYS A 5 -16.39 -45.32 -11.44
CA LYS A 5 -15.70 -44.16 -10.85
C LYS A 5 -16.58 -43.60 -9.72
N THR A 6 -15.96 -43.39 -8.57
CA THR A 6 -16.55 -42.79 -7.37
C THR A 6 -16.47 -41.27 -7.50
N LEU A 7 -17.62 -40.58 -7.50
CA LEU A 7 -17.73 -39.13 -7.37
C LEU A 7 -17.77 -38.78 -5.88
N GLN A 8 -16.82 -37.96 -5.41
CA GLN A 8 -16.82 -37.37 -4.08
C GLN A 8 -17.82 -36.20 -4.03
N SER A 9 -18.61 -36.14 -2.97
CA SER A 9 -19.58 -35.09 -2.70
C SER A 9 -18.91 -33.80 -2.24
N LEU A 10 -19.11 -32.71 -2.97
CA LEU A 10 -18.76 -31.35 -2.55
C LEU A 10 -19.88 -30.81 -1.63
N LYS A 11 -19.55 -30.50 -0.37
CA LYS A 11 -20.45 -29.81 0.58
C LYS A 11 -20.20 -28.31 0.51
N PHE A 12 -21.18 -27.52 0.07
CA PHE A 12 -21.18 -26.08 0.29
C PHE A 12 -21.90 -25.76 1.61
N ARG A 13 -21.24 -24.98 2.47
CA ARG A 13 -21.81 -24.39 3.69
C ARG A 13 -22.19 -22.95 3.33
N LEU A 14 -23.47 -22.63 3.38
CA LEU A 14 -23.98 -21.27 3.21
C LEU A 14 -24.19 -20.69 4.62
N GLU A 15 -23.33 -19.75 5.02
CA GLU A 15 -23.53 -18.94 6.24
C GLU A 15 -24.25 -17.64 5.85
N ILE A 16 -25.47 -17.45 6.36
CA ILE A 16 -26.23 -16.21 6.22
C ILE A 16 -26.12 -15.48 7.56
N GLY A 17 -25.32 -14.41 7.60
CA GLY A 17 -25.28 -13.47 8.71
C GLY A 17 -26.43 -12.47 8.61
N CYS A 18 -27.31 -12.45 9.60
CA CYS A 18 -28.29 -11.37 9.80
C CYS A 18 -27.68 -10.33 10.74
N SER A 19 -27.45 -9.09 10.27
CA SER A 19 -27.28 -7.93 11.15
C SER A 19 -28.63 -7.23 11.32
N LEU A 20 -29.06 -7.09 12.57
CA LEU A 20 -30.22 -6.31 12.98
C LEU A 20 -29.71 -4.98 13.52
N GLY A 21 -29.77 -3.93 12.71
CA GLY A 21 -29.61 -2.55 13.17
C GLY A 21 -30.96 -2.00 13.64
N ILE A 22 -31.11 -1.82 14.95
CA ILE A 22 -32.25 -1.12 15.56
C ILE A 22 -31.94 0.38 15.52
N SER A 23 -32.80 1.17 14.86
CA SER A 23 -32.83 2.63 14.98
C SER A 23 -34.18 3.05 15.58
N ALA A 24 -34.10 3.91 16.60
CA ALA A 24 -35.21 4.35 17.44
C ALA A 24 -35.79 5.71 16.99
N ASP A 25 -37.10 5.83 17.22
CA ASP A 25 -37.92 7.03 17.47
C ASP A 25 -38.03 8.17 16.43
N ILE A 26 -39.20 8.28 15.77
CA ILE A 26 -40.08 9.48 15.75
C ILE A 26 -41.57 9.04 15.58
N PRO A 27 -42.53 9.56 16.37
CA PRO A 27 -43.96 9.21 16.31
C PRO A 27 -44.80 10.13 15.40
N ASN A 28 -45.92 9.58 14.90
CA ASN A 28 -47.06 10.21 14.21
C ASN A 28 -47.02 10.27 12.68
N MET A 29 -47.57 9.24 12.01
CA MET A 29 -48.54 9.41 10.91
C MET A 29 -49.28 8.08 10.60
N PRO A 30 -50.52 8.10 10.09
CA PRO A 30 -51.39 6.92 10.00
C PRO A 30 -51.15 6.06 8.76
N LYS A 31 -51.30 4.75 8.98
CA LYS A 31 -51.15 3.61 8.07
C LYS A 31 -51.84 3.74 6.71
N ALA A 32 -51.11 3.44 5.64
CA ALA A 32 -51.67 2.98 4.36
C ALA A 32 -50.89 1.75 3.83
N ALA A 33 -51.64 0.65 3.71
CA ALA A 33 -51.45 -0.56 2.90
C ALA A 33 -50.03 -1.09 2.62
N HIS A 34 -49.66 -2.15 3.34
CA HIS A 34 -48.67 -3.14 2.93
C HIS A 34 -49.20 -3.95 1.73
N CYS A 35 -48.41 -4.02 0.66
CA CYS A 35 -48.47 -5.06 -0.36
C CYS A 35 -47.46 -6.14 0.02
N SER A 36 -47.92 -7.34 0.40
CA SER A 36 -47.07 -8.48 0.74
C SER A 36 -47.08 -9.49 -0.41
N ILE A 37 -45.92 -9.69 -1.02
CA ILE A 37 -45.65 -10.76 -1.98
C ILE A 37 -45.54 -12.07 -1.20
N THR A 38 -46.48 -12.98 -1.46
CA THR A 38 -46.50 -14.34 -0.91
C THR A 38 -45.54 -15.21 -1.72
N LYS A 39 -44.48 -15.75 -1.08
CA LYS A 39 -43.69 -16.87 -1.61
C LYS A 39 -44.55 -18.14 -1.59
N ALA A 40 -44.88 -18.68 -2.76
CA ALA A 40 -45.55 -19.96 -2.89
C ALA A 40 -44.54 -21.11 -2.71
N LEU A 41 -44.76 -21.89 -1.66
CA LEU A 41 -44.12 -23.19 -1.38
C LEU A 41 -44.90 -24.26 -2.15
N PHE A 42 -44.24 -24.98 -3.06
CA PHE A 42 -44.83 -26.13 -3.77
C PHE A 42 -44.91 -27.35 -2.84
N VAL A 43 -46.11 -27.87 -2.59
CA VAL A 43 -46.35 -29.21 -2.04
C VAL A 43 -47.40 -29.91 -2.89
N PHE A 44 -47.07 -31.12 -3.38
CA PHE A 44 -47.96 -32.03 -4.10
C PHE A 44 -49.03 -32.63 -3.16
N GLY A 45 -50.29 -32.64 -3.58
CA GLY A 45 -51.39 -33.34 -2.91
C GLY A 45 -52.61 -33.53 -3.82
N VAL A 46 -53.12 -34.77 -3.88
CA VAL A 46 -54.13 -35.28 -4.81
C VAL A 46 -55.51 -35.40 -4.13
N VAL A 47 -56.59 -35.23 -4.93
CA VAL A 47 -58.02 -35.63 -4.76
C VAL A 47 -58.90 -34.85 -3.76
N SER A 48 -59.96 -34.20 -4.27
CA SER A 48 -61.39 -34.54 -3.98
C SER A 48 -62.39 -33.59 -4.67
N PHE A 49 -63.40 -34.17 -5.34
CA PHE A 49 -64.57 -33.53 -5.95
C PHE A 49 -65.75 -33.49 -4.95
N LEU A 50 -66.52 -32.39 -4.91
CA LEU A 50 -67.93 -32.26 -4.47
C LEU A 50 -68.49 -30.96 -5.11
N SER A 51 -69.19 -30.99 -6.26
CA SER A 51 -70.65 -31.17 -6.49
C SER A 51 -71.62 -30.04 -6.03
N THR A 52 -72.01 -29.19 -7.00
CA THR A 52 -73.39 -28.68 -7.35
C THR A 52 -74.19 -27.73 -6.42
N PRO A 53 -75.31 -27.09 -6.87
CA PRO A 53 -75.59 -26.34 -8.12
C PRO A 53 -76.46 -25.04 -7.88
N CYS A 54 -76.75 -24.27 -8.95
CA CYS A 54 -78.07 -23.64 -9.29
C CYS A 54 -78.03 -22.22 -9.95
N PHE A 55 -78.23 -22.19 -11.29
CA PHE A 55 -79.03 -21.31 -12.19
C PHE A 55 -79.09 -19.76 -12.07
N PRO A 56 -79.50 -19.00 -13.12
CA PRO A 56 -79.45 -19.23 -14.59
C PRO A 56 -78.82 -18.05 -15.40
N ALA A 57 -78.44 -18.31 -16.66
CA ALA A 57 -78.19 -17.32 -17.74
C ALA A 57 -79.49 -17.08 -18.57
N PRO A 58 -79.56 -16.31 -19.71
CA PRO A 58 -78.62 -15.43 -20.45
C PRO A 58 -79.34 -14.09 -20.90
N PRO A 59 -79.00 -13.26 -21.95
CA PRO A 59 -78.14 -13.43 -23.14
C PRO A 59 -77.07 -12.36 -23.44
N ALA A 60 -76.12 -12.77 -24.30
CA ALA A 60 -74.97 -12.08 -24.90
C ALA A 60 -75.37 -11.25 -26.15
N PRO A 61 -74.46 -10.71 -27.01
CA PRO A 61 -72.98 -10.60 -26.90
C PRO A 61 -72.40 -9.22 -27.28
N GLU A 62 -71.22 -8.87 -26.76
CA GLU A 62 -70.25 -8.07 -27.52
C GLU A 62 -68.85 -8.68 -27.35
N GLU A 63 -68.16 -8.75 -28.49
CA GLU A 63 -66.94 -9.49 -28.75
C GLU A 63 -65.73 -8.88 -28.02
N ILE A 64 -65.00 -9.69 -27.26
CA ILE A 64 -63.63 -9.36 -26.84
C ILE A 64 -62.72 -10.48 -27.35
N TYR A 65 -61.81 -10.08 -28.25
CA TYR A 65 -60.76 -10.92 -28.83
C TYR A 65 -59.85 -11.49 -27.74
N LEU A 66 -59.83 -12.81 -27.63
CA LEU A 66 -58.94 -13.57 -26.76
C LEU A 66 -57.56 -13.67 -27.44
N PHE A 67 -56.54 -13.00 -26.89
CA PHE A 67 -55.14 -13.35 -27.19
C PHE A 67 -54.79 -14.64 -26.45
N ALA A 68 -54.68 -15.74 -27.20
CA ALA A 68 -54.10 -16.98 -26.70
C ALA A 68 -52.58 -16.82 -26.57
N LEU A 69 -52.08 -16.62 -25.35
CA LEU A 69 -50.67 -16.87 -25.05
C LEU A 69 -50.44 -18.39 -25.01
N TYR A 70 -49.92 -18.93 -26.12
CA TYR A 70 -49.26 -20.23 -26.11
C TYR A 70 -47.94 -20.10 -25.35
N TRP A 71 -47.85 -20.67 -24.15
CA TRP A 71 -46.56 -20.93 -23.51
C TRP A 71 -46.04 -22.28 -24.01
N TYR A 72 -45.06 -22.22 -24.91
CA TYR A 72 -44.19 -23.34 -25.22
C TYR A 72 -43.19 -23.49 -24.07
N ARG A 73 -43.28 -24.57 -23.27
CA ARG A 73 -42.20 -24.96 -22.37
C ARG A 73 -41.11 -25.63 -23.21
N ALA A 74 -40.04 -24.91 -23.49
CA ALA A 74 -38.76 -25.53 -23.82
C ALA A 74 -38.00 -25.79 -22.51
N ASP A 75 -37.69 -27.06 -22.26
CA ASP A 75 -36.65 -27.47 -21.30
C ASP A 75 -35.31 -26.90 -21.77
N VAL A 76 -34.62 -26.15 -20.90
CA VAL A 76 -33.22 -25.76 -21.12
C VAL A 76 -32.47 -25.91 -19.79
N SER A 77 -31.90 -27.09 -19.58
CA SER A 77 -30.71 -27.27 -18.76
C SER A 77 -29.50 -27.27 -19.68
N ASP A 78 -28.49 -26.47 -19.36
CA ASP A 78 -27.19 -26.32 -20.07
C ASP A 78 -27.21 -25.66 -21.45
N GLN A 79 -27.66 -24.40 -21.52
CA GLN A 79 -27.04 -23.46 -22.47
C GLN A 79 -26.60 -22.17 -21.77
N GLN A 80 -25.32 -21.89 -21.98
CA GLN A 80 -24.59 -20.66 -21.76
C GLN A 80 -25.43 -19.44 -22.15
N PHE A 81 -25.67 -18.53 -21.21
CA PHE A 81 -26.20 -17.20 -21.50
C PHE A 81 -25.11 -16.41 -22.25
N ASP A 82 -25.04 -16.59 -23.56
CA ASP A 82 -24.40 -15.61 -24.42
C ASP A 82 -25.30 -14.37 -24.39
N PHE A 83 -24.79 -13.26 -23.87
CA PHE A 83 -25.39 -11.95 -24.04
C PHE A 83 -25.58 -11.73 -25.55
N TYR A 84 -26.84 -11.69 -26.00
CA TYR A 84 -27.13 -11.27 -27.37
C TYR A 84 -26.56 -9.86 -27.56
N PRO A 85 -25.70 -9.61 -28.58
CA PRO A 85 -25.20 -8.27 -28.84
C PRO A 85 -26.37 -7.33 -29.17
N PRO A 86 -26.25 -6.03 -28.88
CA PRO A 86 -27.30 -5.02 -29.10
C PRO A 86 -27.72 -4.84 -30.59
N ASP A 87 -27.14 -5.60 -31.52
CA ASP A 87 -27.23 -5.38 -32.97
C ASP A 87 -28.33 -6.22 -33.67
N LEU A 88 -29.25 -6.83 -32.92
CA LEU A 88 -30.29 -7.72 -33.48
C LEU A 88 -31.61 -6.97 -33.68
N ILE A 89 -31.96 -6.65 -34.94
CA ILE A 89 -33.29 -6.14 -35.28
C ILE A 89 -34.12 -7.30 -35.81
N CYS A 90 -35.19 -7.63 -35.08
CA CYS A 90 -36.16 -8.63 -35.48
C CYS A 90 -37.40 -7.96 -36.05
N THR A 91 -37.81 -8.36 -37.25
CA THR A 91 -39.11 -7.95 -37.79
C THR A 91 -40.23 -8.72 -37.10
N LEU A 92 -41.46 -8.18 -37.16
CA LEU A 92 -42.69 -8.81 -36.63
C LEU A 92 -42.99 -10.21 -37.23
N GLU A 93 -42.28 -10.60 -38.30
CA GLU A 93 -42.37 -11.92 -38.93
C GLU A 93 -41.33 -12.93 -38.40
N GLY A 94 -40.60 -12.60 -37.32
CA GLY A 94 -39.60 -13.49 -36.74
C GLY A 94 -38.30 -13.61 -37.54
N ARG A 95 -38.08 -12.73 -38.52
CA ARG A 95 -36.76 -12.60 -39.16
C ARG A 95 -35.91 -11.62 -38.36
N CYS A 96 -35.02 -12.17 -37.54
CA CYS A 96 -33.94 -11.43 -36.95
C CYS A 96 -32.83 -11.31 -38.00
N SER A 97 -32.67 -10.12 -38.57
CA SER A 97 -31.47 -9.80 -39.34
C SER A 97 -30.56 -9.03 -38.40
N ARG A 98 -29.35 -9.52 -38.22
CA ARG A 98 -28.28 -8.66 -37.73
C ARG A 98 -28.24 -7.47 -38.70
N VAL A 99 -28.22 -6.24 -38.20
CA VAL A 99 -27.79 -5.13 -39.07
C VAL A 99 -26.42 -5.55 -39.57
N GLY A 100 -26.24 -5.65 -40.89
CA GLY A 100 -24.99 -6.11 -41.46
C GLY A 100 -23.86 -5.27 -40.85
N GLN A 101 -22.91 -5.91 -40.18
CA GLN A 101 -21.74 -5.19 -39.67
C GLN A 101 -21.01 -4.62 -40.89
N THR A 102 -21.17 -3.33 -41.13
CA THR A 102 -20.45 -2.63 -42.19
C THR A 102 -18.99 -2.54 -41.77
N VAL A 103 -18.11 -3.03 -42.63
CA VAL A 103 -16.66 -2.91 -42.48
C VAL A 103 -16.15 -1.96 -43.55
N TRP A 104 -15.44 -0.92 -43.12
CA TRP A 104 -14.69 -0.02 -43.98
C TRP A 104 -13.22 -0.40 -43.93
N TYR A 105 -12.59 -0.55 -45.09
CA TYR A 105 -11.20 -0.97 -45.22
C TYR A 105 -10.32 0.23 -45.56
N VAL A 106 -9.17 0.35 -44.88
CA VAL A 106 -8.16 1.39 -45.08
C VAL A 106 -6.82 0.74 -45.36
N ASP A 107 -6.13 1.17 -46.40
CA ASP A 107 -4.78 0.74 -46.76
C ASP A 107 -4.04 1.93 -47.38
N ASN A 108 -3.02 2.44 -46.69
CA ASN A 108 -2.28 3.61 -47.17
C ASN A 108 -1.32 3.33 -48.34
N SER A 109 -1.21 2.08 -48.78
CA SER A 109 -0.55 1.70 -50.03
C SER A 109 -1.51 1.65 -51.22
N ALA A 110 -2.82 1.75 -50.99
CA ALA A 110 -3.83 1.73 -52.03
C ALA A 110 -3.85 3.04 -52.85
N PRO A 111 -4.27 2.99 -54.13
CA PRO A 111 -4.48 4.20 -54.92
C PRO A 111 -5.54 5.12 -54.31
N GLU A 112 -5.35 6.43 -54.46
CA GLU A 112 -6.35 7.44 -54.06
C GLU A 112 -7.71 7.20 -54.71
N GLY A 113 -8.79 7.60 -54.02
CA GLY A 113 -10.16 7.50 -54.52
C GLY A 113 -10.82 6.13 -54.33
N GLY A 114 -10.28 5.32 -53.41
CA GLY A 114 -10.92 4.10 -52.94
C GLY A 114 -12.31 4.36 -52.35
N ASN A 115 -13.14 3.31 -52.28
CA ASN A 115 -14.51 3.42 -51.76
C ASN A 115 -14.71 2.65 -50.45
N GLY A 116 -13.62 2.33 -49.76
CA GLY A 116 -13.62 1.65 -48.46
C GLY A 116 -14.04 0.18 -48.51
N THR A 117 -14.14 -0.42 -49.69
CA THR A 117 -14.41 -1.86 -49.83
C THR A 117 -13.12 -2.66 -49.71
N LEU A 118 -13.20 -3.96 -49.43
CA LEU A 118 -12.02 -4.83 -49.35
C LEU A 118 -11.15 -4.80 -50.62
N VAL A 119 -11.77 -4.61 -51.80
CA VAL A 119 -11.06 -4.59 -53.09
C VAL A 119 -10.55 -3.19 -53.45
N ASN A 120 -11.21 -2.14 -52.97
CA ASN A 120 -10.81 -0.74 -53.16
C ASN A 120 -10.87 -0.03 -51.81
N PRO A 121 -9.92 -0.30 -50.91
CA PRO A 121 -9.89 0.32 -49.58
C PRO A 121 -9.66 1.82 -49.72
N PHE A 122 -10.08 2.59 -48.72
CA PHE A 122 -9.70 4.00 -48.59
C PHE A 122 -8.18 4.11 -48.47
N ASN A 123 -7.60 5.16 -49.05
CA ASN A 123 -6.15 5.37 -48.95
C ASN A 123 -5.78 6.16 -47.69
N THR A 124 -6.76 6.78 -47.02
CA THR A 124 -6.54 7.47 -45.75
C THR A 124 -7.49 7.03 -44.65
N LEU A 125 -7.03 7.17 -43.40
CA LEU A 125 -7.86 6.94 -42.22
C LEU A 125 -9.03 7.94 -42.13
N LYS A 126 -8.80 9.18 -42.61
CA LYS A 126 -9.80 10.25 -42.58
C LYS A 126 -11.00 9.98 -43.49
N GLU A 127 -10.79 9.36 -44.64
CA GLU A 127 -11.87 8.92 -45.53
C GLU A 127 -12.78 7.91 -44.82
N ALA A 128 -12.21 6.95 -44.09
CA ALA A 128 -12.97 5.99 -43.30
C ALA A 128 -13.71 6.64 -42.12
N GLU A 129 -13.09 7.59 -41.43
CA GLU A 129 -13.76 8.38 -40.39
C GLU A 129 -15.01 9.06 -40.95
N PHE A 130 -14.91 9.70 -42.11
CA PHE A 130 -16.03 10.38 -42.76
C PHE A 130 -17.13 9.41 -43.23
N ALA A 131 -16.76 8.29 -43.86
CA ALA A 131 -17.70 7.31 -44.39
C ALA A 131 -18.38 6.44 -43.32
N SER A 132 -17.72 6.24 -42.17
CA SER A 132 -18.23 5.39 -41.09
C SER A 132 -19.42 5.99 -40.34
N SER A 133 -20.27 5.12 -39.82
CA SER A 133 -21.33 5.49 -38.87
C SER A 133 -21.07 4.78 -37.54
N ALA A 134 -21.75 5.23 -36.47
CA ALA A 134 -21.73 4.53 -35.18
C ALA A 134 -22.03 3.02 -35.37
N GLY A 135 -21.34 2.16 -34.61
CA GLY A 135 -21.45 0.71 -34.74
C GLY A 135 -20.69 0.06 -35.91
N HIS A 136 -20.14 0.84 -36.84
CA HIS A 136 -19.35 0.28 -37.95
C HIS A 136 -17.97 -0.21 -37.48
N THR A 137 -17.39 -1.13 -38.24
CA THR A 137 -15.99 -1.52 -38.09
C THR A 137 -15.14 -0.79 -39.12
N ILE A 138 -14.00 -0.27 -38.68
CA ILE A 138 -12.92 0.25 -39.52
C ILE A 138 -11.76 -0.73 -39.38
N PHE A 139 -11.33 -1.32 -40.49
CA PHE A 139 -10.22 -2.25 -40.56
C PHE A 139 -9.06 -1.59 -41.32
N VAL A 140 -7.88 -1.53 -40.70
CA VAL A 140 -6.70 -0.84 -41.24
C VAL A 140 -5.62 -1.86 -41.53
N PHE A 141 -5.22 -1.97 -42.79
CA PHE A 141 -4.09 -2.79 -43.23
C PHE A 141 -2.76 -2.15 -42.80
N GLU A 142 -1.72 -2.97 -42.58
CA GLU A 142 -0.34 -2.49 -42.35
C GLU A 142 0.10 -1.52 -43.46
N GLY A 143 -0.33 -1.83 -44.70
CA GLY A 143 -0.11 -1.03 -45.88
C GLY A 143 1.38 -0.84 -46.18
N SER A 144 1.84 0.41 -46.20
CA SER A 144 3.23 0.76 -46.50
C SER A 144 4.19 0.57 -45.31
N GLY A 145 3.66 0.33 -44.10
CA GLY A 145 4.44 0.35 -42.86
C GLY A 145 4.88 1.75 -42.42
N THR A 146 4.30 2.82 -42.98
CA THR A 146 4.53 4.21 -42.58
C THR A 146 3.23 4.86 -42.09
N THR A 147 3.35 6.01 -41.45
CA THR A 147 2.19 6.82 -41.00
C THR A 147 1.53 7.62 -42.11
N THR A 148 2.11 7.68 -43.33
CA THR A 148 1.56 8.49 -44.43
C THR A 148 0.13 8.05 -44.76
N GLY A 149 -0.85 8.97 -44.72
CA GLY A 149 -2.27 8.66 -44.93
C GLY A 149 -2.97 8.10 -43.68
N LEU A 150 -2.23 7.83 -42.61
CA LEU A 150 -2.69 7.43 -41.29
C LEU A 150 -2.25 8.45 -40.21
N ASP A 151 -1.81 9.65 -40.62
CA ASP A 151 -1.16 10.71 -39.83
C ASP A 151 -2.08 11.91 -39.50
N GLU A 152 -3.39 11.74 -39.68
CA GLU A 152 -4.43 12.74 -39.37
C GLU A 152 -5.23 12.42 -38.10
N GLY A 153 -4.85 11.36 -37.38
CA GLY A 153 -5.60 10.79 -36.25
C GLY A 153 -6.96 10.22 -36.65
N ILE A 154 -7.72 9.76 -35.64
CA ILE A 154 -9.10 9.31 -35.83
C ILE A 154 -9.99 9.63 -34.64
N ILE A 155 -11.18 10.17 -34.92
CA ILE A 155 -12.26 10.37 -33.95
C ILE A 155 -13.29 9.26 -34.13
N LEU A 156 -13.34 8.35 -33.16
CA LEU A 156 -14.31 7.25 -33.19
C LEU A 156 -15.70 7.73 -32.76
N LYS A 157 -16.71 7.07 -33.31
CA LYS A 157 -18.14 7.23 -32.97
C LYS A 157 -18.56 6.10 -32.04
N ASP A 158 -19.69 6.26 -31.35
CA ASP A 158 -20.17 5.23 -30.42
C ASP A 158 -20.27 3.84 -31.07
N ASN A 159 -19.91 2.81 -30.31
CA ASN A 159 -19.96 1.40 -30.68
C ASN A 159 -19.06 1.02 -31.88
N GLN A 160 -18.15 1.89 -32.32
CA GLN A 160 -17.24 1.56 -33.41
C GLN A 160 -16.12 0.61 -33.00
N ARG A 161 -15.61 -0.12 -33.99
CA ARG A 161 -14.43 -0.98 -33.84
C ARG A 161 -13.33 -0.47 -34.76
N LEU A 162 -12.14 -0.22 -34.23
CA LEU A 162 -10.94 0.09 -35.00
C LEU A 162 -9.98 -1.09 -34.87
N LEU A 163 -9.82 -1.85 -35.94
CA LEU A 163 -9.02 -3.06 -35.95
C LEU A 163 -7.85 -2.88 -36.92
N GLY A 164 -6.64 -2.96 -36.41
CA GLY A 164 -5.46 -3.09 -37.26
C GLY A 164 -5.29 -4.52 -37.75
N GLU A 165 -4.56 -4.68 -38.85
CA GLU A 165 -4.25 -5.99 -39.43
C GLU A 165 -3.51 -6.91 -38.45
N GLY A 166 -2.79 -6.36 -37.46
CA GLY A 166 -2.18 -7.13 -36.37
C GLY A 166 -3.18 -7.96 -35.56
N ALA A 167 -4.44 -7.54 -35.48
CA ALA A 167 -5.52 -8.32 -34.84
C ALA A 167 -6.24 -9.26 -35.83
N GLY A 168 -6.13 -8.99 -37.14
CA GLY A 168 -6.93 -9.60 -38.19
C GLY A 168 -8.41 -9.21 -38.12
N LEU A 169 -9.17 -9.67 -39.11
CA LEU A 169 -10.62 -9.45 -39.22
C LEU A 169 -11.36 -10.78 -39.29
N LYS A 170 -12.28 -10.97 -38.35
CA LYS A 170 -13.23 -12.09 -38.35
C LYS A 170 -14.66 -11.58 -38.33
N ILE A 171 -15.52 -12.21 -39.12
CA ILE A 171 -16.97 -12.00 -39.11
C ILE A 171 -17.63 -13.34 -38.77
N GLY A 172 -18.19 -13.44 -37.57
CA GLY A 172 -18.63 -14.73 -37.03
C GLY A 172 -17.44 -15.67 -36.84
N GLN A 173 -17.52 -16.88 -37.40
CA GLN A 173 -16.42 -17.86 -37.37
C GLN A 173 -15.47 -17.75 -38.58
N SER A 174 -15.80 -16.91 -39.56
CA SER A 174 -15.01 -16.77 -40.79
C SER A 174 -13.93 -15.72 -40.61
N THR A 175 -12.68 -16.12 -40.83
CA THR A 175 -11.56 -15.19 -41.01
C THR A 175 -11.67 -14.55 -42.39
N ILE A 176 -11.80 -13.23 -42.43
CA ILE A 176 -11.80 -12.43 -43.66
C ILE A 176 -10.39 -11.98 -43.98
N VAL A 177 -9.67 -11.45 -42.98
CA VAL A 177 -8.25 -11.10 -43.04
C VAL A 177 -7.55 -11.78 -41.86
N PRO A 178 -6.55 -12.63 -42.07
CA PRO A 178 -5.77 -13.19 -40.96
C PRO A 178 -4.95 -12.10 -40.25
N PRO A 179 -4.52 -12.30 -39.01
CA PRO A 179 -3.55 -11.41 -38.37
C PRO A 179 -2.27 -11.28 -39.21
N GLY A 180 -1.80 -10.04 -39.41
CA GLY A 180 -0.61 -9.68 -40.17
C GLY A 180 0.24 -8.64 -39.45
N GLY A 181 0.87 -7.72 -40.19
CA GLY A 181 1.61 -6.61 -39.60
C GLY A 181 0.67 -5.55 -38.99
N ARG A 182 1.24 -4.68 -38.15
CA ARG A 182 0.48 -3.66 -37.43
C ARG A 182 0.53 -2.35 -38.22
N PRO A 183 -0.61 -1.70 -38.52
CA PRO A 183 -0.59 -0.35 -39.03
C PRO A 183 -0.07 0.61 -37.97
N ILE A 184 0.65 1.65 -38.42
CA ILE A 184 1.19 2.71 -37.57
C ILE A 184 0.35 3.97 -37.79
N LEU A 185 -0.38 4.40 -36.76
CA LEU A 185 -1.20 5.60 -36.76
C LEU A 185 -0.43 6.77 -36.14
N SER A 186 -0.73 7.99 -36.56
CA SER A 186 -0.17 9.22 -36.00
C SER A 186 -1.18 10.37 -36.10
N ASN A 187 -0.84 11.53 -35.53
CA ASN A 187 -1.57 12.77 -35.77
C ASN A 187 -0.65 13.99 -35.63
N LEU A 188 -0.41 14.68 -36.74
CA LEU A 188 0.48 15.85 -36.78
C LEU A 188 -0.11 17.12 -36.13
N THR A 189 -1.34 17.09 -35.61
CA THR A 189 -2.00 18.28 -35.04
C THR A 189 -2.88 17.99 -33.82
N GLY A 190 -2.85 16.77 -33.27
CA GLY A 190 -3.74 16.36 -32.18
C GLY A 190 -3.55 14.91 -31.75
N ASP A 191 -4.61 14.31 -31.20
CA ASP A 191 -4.57 12.96 -30.63
C ASP A 191 -4.49 11.88 -31.71
N GLY A 192 -3.77 10.78 -31.44
CA GLY A 192 -3.75 9.61 -32.33
C GLY A 192 -5.14 8.99 -32.48
N ILE A 193 -5.80 8.71 -31.36
CA ILE A 193 -7.17 8.19 -31.30
C ILE A 193 -7.99 8.95 -30.26
N SER A 194 -9.11 9.54 -30.69
CA SER A 194 -10.13 10.07 -29.78
C SER A 194 -11.30 9.09 -29.65
N LEU A 195 -11.60 8.68 -28.42
CA LEU A 195 -12.56 7.64 -28.08
C LEU A 195 -14.00 8.18 -27.94
N ALA A 196 -14.96 7.30 -28.18
CA ALA A 196 -16.37 7.42 -27.84
C ALA A 196 -16.84 6.17 -27.06
N ASN A 197 -18.13 6.07 -26.74
CA ASN A 197 -18.64 4.97 -25.93
C ASN A 197 -18.55 3.63 -26.66
N ASN A 198 -18.31 2.55 -25.90
CA ASN A 198 -18.36 1.17 -26.36
C ASN A 198 -17.42 0.88 -27.54
N ASN A 199 -16.32 1.63 -27.65
CA ASN A 199 -15.33 1.40 -28.69
C ASN A 199 -14.51 0.14 -28.43
N ARG A 200 -14.05 -0.48 -29.53
CA ARG A 200 -13.12 -1.61 -29.51
C ARG A 200 -11.91 -1.27 -30.39
N ILE A 201 -10.73 -1.19 -29.81
CA ILE A 201 -9.48 -0.95 -30.55
C ILE A 201 -8.56 -2.15 -30.39
N SER A 202 -7.92 -2.62 -31.47
CA SER A 202 -6.88 -3.65 -31.34
C SER A 202 -5.92 -3.77 -32.52
N GLY A 203 -4.69 -4.20 -32.23
CA GLY A 203 -3.74 -4.71 -33.23
C GLY A 203 -3.10 -3.65 -34.11
N LEU A 204 -2.84 -2.47 -33.55
CA LEU A 204 -2.21 -1.33 -34.20
C LEU A 204 -1.17 -0.70 -33.28
N ASP A 205 -0.29 0.11 -33.86
CA ASP A 205 0.67 0.93 -33.14
C ASP A 205 0.35 2.42 -33.38
N ILE A 206 0.70 3.28 -32.42
CA ILE A 206 0.53 4.73 -32.48
C ILE A 206 1.90 5.35 -32.27
N ASP A 207 2.37 6.16 -33.23
CA ASP A 207 3.71 6.75 -33.20
C ASP A 207 3.67 8.23 -33.57
N GLY A 208 4.22 9.09 -32.71
CA GLY A 208 4.44 10.51 -33.00
C GLY A 208 3.20 11.42 -33.06
N PRO A 209 2.07 11.20 -32.34
CA PRO A 209 1.01 12.20 -32.31
C PRO A 209 1.46 13.45 -31.55
N GLN A 210 1.08 14.64 -32.05
CA GLN A 210 1.33 15.92 -31.37
C GLN A 210 0.45 16.13 -30.12
N GLY A 211 -0.64 15.37 -30.00
CA GLY A 211 -1.50 15.31 -28.83
C GLY A 211 -1.26 14.04 -28.02
N ASP A 212 -2.34 13.47 -27.50
CA ASP A 212 -2.28 12.23 -26.75
C ASP A 212 -2.26 11.01 -27.69
N GLY A 213 -1.65 9.90 -27.26
CA GLY A 213 -1.74 8.65 -28.02
C GLY A 213 -3.18 8.16 -28.15
N ILE A 214 -3.84 7.99 -27.00
CA ILE A 214 -5.27 7.71 -26.89
C ILE A 214 -5.90 8.67 -25.90
N HIS A 215 -6.95 9.37 -26.33
CA HIS A 215 -7.71 10.28 -25.49
C HIS A 215 -9.18 9.88 -25.41
N GLY A 216 -9.77 9.92 -24.21
CA GLY A 216 -11.19 9.69 -24.00
C GLY A 216 -11.76 10.62 -22.93
N ASN A 217 -12.90 11.24 -23.23
CA ASN A 217 -13.62 12.12 -22.31
C ASN A 217 -15.08 11.68 -22.19
N ALA A 218 -15.59 11.48 -20.97
CA ALA A 218 -16.98 11.09 -20.70
C ALA A 218 -17.39 9.77 -21.40
N ILE A 219 -16.49 8.77 -21.38
CA ILE A 219 -16.65 7.51 -22.11
C ILE A 219 -16.96 6.32 -21.20
N SER A 220 -17.63 5.31 -21.75
CA SER A 220 -17.94 4.08 -21.03
C SER A 220 -17.83 2.86 -21.94
N GLY A 221 -17.49 1.72 -21.34
CA GLY A 221 -17.51 0.42 -22.02
C GLY A 221 -16.46 0.26 -23.11
N VAL A 222 -15.36 1.01 -23.11
CA VAL A 222 -14.29 0.91 -24.11
C VAL A 222 -13.35 -0.26 -23.77
N LEU A 223 -12.89 -0.96 -24.81
CA LEU A 223 -11.85 -2.00 -24.71
C LEU A 223 -10.76 -1.72 -25.75
N VAL A 224 -9.51 -1.67 -25.30
CA VAL A 224 -8.33 -1.49 -26.12
C VAL A 224 -7.43 -2.69 -25.90
N GLY A 225 -7.00 -3.40 -26.94
CA GLY A 225 -6.14 -4.59 -26.77
C GLY A 225 -4.98 -4.61 -27.74
N ASP A 226 -3.78 -4.94 -27.26
CA ASP A 226 -2.58 -5.07 -28.10
C ASP A 226 -2.24 -3.78 -28.86
N VAL A 227 -1.96 -2.70 -28.12
CA VAL A 227 -1.55 -1.40 -28.68
C VAL A 227 -0.19 -0.99 -28.11
N THR A 228 0.69 -0.53 -29.00
CA THR A 228 1.94 0.15 -28.64
C THR A 228 1.77 1.65 -28.91
N ILE A 229 2.20 2.49 -27.97
CA ILE A 229 2.14 3.95 -28.09
C ILE A 229 3.55 4.49 -27.91
N GLU A 230 4.05 5.23 -28.89
CA GLU A 230 5.43 5.74 -28.88
C GLU A 230 5.47 7.23 -29.25
N ASN A 231 6.41 7.95 -28.65
CA ASN A 231 6.82 9.30 -29.06
C ASN A 231 5.67 10.34 -29.09
N THR A 232 4.74 10.28 -28.13
CA THR A 232 3.64 11.28 -28.03
C THR A 232 4.19 12.61 -27.52
N ASP A 233 3.76 13.75 -28.05
CA ASP A 233 4.18 15.06 -27.51
C ASP A 233 3.48 15.38 -26.17
N SER A 234 2.28 14.81 -25.95
CA SER A 234 1.50 14.93 -24.71
C SER A 234 1.47 13.59 -23.96
N PHE A 235 0.30 13.07 -23.57
CA PHE A 235 0.16 11.86 -22.78
C PHE A 235 0.15 10.61 -23.67
N GLY A 236 0.68 9.49 -23.17
CA GLY A 236 0.49 8.20 -23.87
C GLY A 236 -1.00 7.83 -23.92
N ILE A 237 -1.65 7.82 -22.77
CA ILE A 237 -3.09 7.62 -22.60
C ILE A 237 -3.64 8.71 -21.70
N HIS A 238 -4.76 9.31 -22.07
CA HIS A 238 -5.48 10.29 -21.25
C HIS A 238 -6.97 9.98 -21.18
N ILE A 239 -7.45 9.63 -19.98
CA ILE A 239 -8.87 9.36 -19.72
C ILE A 239 -9.43 10.38 -18.74
N GLU A 240 -10.40 11.18 -19.19
CA GLU A 240 -11.15 12.16 -18.41
C GLU A 240 -12.59 11.67 -18.22
N ASP A 241 -13.00 11.40 -16.97
CA ASP A 241 -14.33 10.86 -16.63
C ASP A 241 -14.75 9.65 -17.48
N GLY A 242 -14.12 8.48 -17.33
CA GLY A 242 -14.52 7.32 -18.12
C GLY A 242 -14.14 5.93 -17.63
N THR A 243 -14.79 4.90 -18.19
CA THR A 243 -14.51 3.48 -17.92
C THR A 243 -13.87 2.80 -19.12
N VAL A 244 -12.62 2.36 -18.97
CA VAL A 244 -11.83 1.75 -20.05
C VAL A 244 -11.07 0.52 -19.56
N GLU A 245 -11.08 -0.54 -20.37
CA GLU A 245 -10.23 -1.72 -20.19
C GLU A 245 -9.16 -1.77 -21.29
N PHE A 246 -7.92 -1.94 -20.88
CA PHE A 246 -6.75 -2.11 -21.72
C PHE A 246 -6.21 -3.55 -21.57
N GLY A 247 -5.83 -4.17 -22.68
CA GLY A 247 -5.14 -5.46 -22.72
C GLY A 247 -3.67 -5.30 -22.36
N LEU A 248 -2.79 -5.84 -23.21
CA LEU A 248 -1.37 -5.52 -23.16
C LEU A 248 -1.15 -4.12 -23.75
N THR A 249 -0.56 -3.23 -22.95
CA THR A 249 -0.26 -1.86 -23.35
C THR A 249 1.19 -1.53 -23.06
N THR A 250 1.89 -1.05 -24.09
CA THR A 250 3.25 -0.52 -23.99
C THR A 250 3.23 0.95 -24.38
N ILE A 251 3.84 1.80 -23.55
CA ILE A 251 3.98 3.24 -23.79
C ILE A 251 5.46 3.60 -23.70
N SER A 252 6.00 4.28 -24.70
CA SER A 252 7.38 4.76 -24.68
C SER A 252 7.51 6.22 -25.12
N ASN A 253 8.45 6.94 -24.50
CA ASN A 253 8.82 8.32 -24.82
C ASN A 253 7.63 9.31 -24.89
N ALA A 254 6.71 9.26 -23.92
CA ALA A 254 5.62 10.24 -23.85
C ALA A 254 6.16 11.59 -23.34
N GLY A 255 5.83 12.71 -23.98
CA GLY A 255 6.27 14.06 -23.60
C GLY A 255 5.66 14.54 -22.28
N GLY A 256 4.45 14.07 -21.97
CA GLY A 256 3.76 14.23 -20.69
C GLY A 256 3.88 12.98 -19.82
N ALA A 257 2.77 12.65 -19.15
CA ALA A 257 2.66 11.40 -18.42
C ALA A 257 2.40 10.19 -19.34
N GLY A 258 2.85 9.00 -18.95
CA GLY A 258 2.55 7.78 -19.69
C GLY A 258 1.05 7.49 -19.71
N VAL A 259 0.43 7.49 -18.52
CA VAL A 259 -1.03 7.37 -18.35
C VAL A 259 -1.52 8.52 -17.46
N LYS A 260 -2.42 9.37 -17.97
CA LYS A 260 -3.14 10.39 -17.22
C LYS A 260 -4.59 9.97 -17.03
N ILE A 261 -5.04 9.95 -15.77
CA ILE A 261 -6.43 9.69 -15.42
C ILE A 261 -6.97 10.88 -14.64
N SER A 262 -8.01 11.49 -15.17
CA SER A 262 -8.67 12.67 -14.64
C SER A 262 -10.18 12.48 -14.56
N GLY A 263 -10.87 13.41 -13.90
CA GLY A 263 -12.32 13.30 -13.64
C GLY A 263 -12.66 12.60 -12.32
N VAL A 264 -13.92 12.68 -11.90
CA VAL A 264 -14.43 12.27 -10.57
C VAL A 264 -14.99 10.85 -10.51
N SER A 265 -14.96 10.12 -11.63
CA SER A 265 -15.57 8.79 -11.75
C SER A 265 -14.84 7.84 -12.71
N SER A 266 -13.57 8.12 -13.00
CA SER A 266 -12.80 7.33 -13.96
C SER A 266 -12.43 5.97 -13.39
N THR A 267 -12.61 4.90 -14.17
CA THR A 267 -12.18 3.54 -13.84
C THR A 267 -11.39 2.98 -15.01
N VAL A 268 -10.08 2.85 -14.84
CA VAL A 268 -9.17 2.35 -15.87
C VAL A 268 -8.57 1.02 -15.42
N THR A 269 -8.73 -0.02 -16.23
CA THR A 269 -8.13 -1.33 -15.97
C THR A 269 -7.13 -1.66 -17.06
N PHE A 270 -5.93 -2.10 -16.71
CA PHE A 270 -4.96 -2.71 -17.62
C PHE A 270 -4.80 -4.18 -17.28
N ASN A 271 -4.74 -5.05 -18.27
CA ASN A 271 -4.30 -6.43 -18.05
C ASN A 271 -2.80 -6.45 -17.74
N SER A 272 -2.00 -5.73 -18.52
CA SER A 272 -0.58 -5.50 -18.27
C SER A 272 -0.15 -4.13 -18.81
N LEU A 273 0.71 -3.44 -18.09
CA LEU A 273 1.13 -2.08 -18.42
C LEU A 273 2.65 -1.97 -18.34
N HIS A 274 3.27 -1.57 -19.45
CA HIS A 274 4.68 -1.21 -19.52
C HIS A 274 4.83 0.24 -19.96
N ILE A 275 5.57 1.04 -19.20
CA ILE A 275 5.85 2.44 -19.49
C ILE A 275 7.36 2.66 -19.40
N ASP A 276 7.97 3.20 -20.45
CA ASP A 276 9.40 3.51 -20.47
C ASP A 276 9.67 4.88 -21.11
N GLY A 277 10.17 5.82 -20.32
CA GLY A 277 10.49 7.16 -20.80
C GLY A 277 9.27 8.07 -20.84
N THR A 278 9.13 8.94 -19.84
CA THR A 278 8.07 9.96 -19.80
C THR A 278 8.65 11.33 -19.43
N GLY A 279 8.14 12.41 -20.01
CA GLY A 279 8.52 13.79 -19.71
C GLY A 279 7.86 14.34 -18.43
N ALA A 280 6.87 13.62 -17.88
CA ALA A 280 6.30 13.83 -16.55
C ALA A 280 6.18 12.49 -15.80
N ASP A 281 5.08 12.28 -15.06
CA ASP A 281 4.82 11.06 -14.27
C ASP A 281 4.64 9.82 -15.18
N GLY A 282 4.96 8.63 -14.68
CA GLY A 282 4.63 7.40 -15.41
C GLY A 282 3.12 7.20 -15.47
N ILE A 283 2.49 7.20 -14.30
CA ILE A 283 1.04 7.15 -14.12
C ILE A 283 0.64 8.33 -13.23
N ASP A 284 -0.21 9.21 -13.75
CA ASP A 284 -0.80 10.34 -13.05
C ASP A 284 -2.31 10.08 -12.84
N ALA A 285 -2.65 9.61 -11.65
CA ALA A 285 -4.02 9.40 -11.16
C ALA A 285 -4.35 10.42 -10.04
N SER A 286 -3.92 11.67 -10.21
CA SER A 286 -4.03 12.74 -9.20
C SER A 286 -5.41 13.41 -9.11
N SER A 287 -6.44 12.89 -9.79
CA SER A 287 -7.81 13.41 -9.67
C SER A 287 -8.62 12.62 -8.65
N ALA A 288 -9.57 13.30 -7.98
CA ALA A 288 -10.50 12.65 -7.06
C ALA A 288 -11.34 11.59 -7.78
N GLY A 289 -11.74 10.49 -7.14
CA GLY A 289 -12.70 9.52 -7.66
C GLY A 289 -12.18 8.61 -8.78
N VAL A 290 -10.86 8.49 -8.90
CA VAL A 290 -10.19 7.63 -9.88
C VAL A 290 -9.97 6.22 -9.34
N SER A 291 -10.33 5.20 -10.11
CA SER A 291 -9.93 3.81 -9.88
C SER A 291 -8.96 3.35 -10.99
N LEU A 292 -7.83 2.78 -10.58
CA LEU A 292 -6.83 2.19 -11.48
C LEU A 292 -6.57 0.75 -11.05
N THR A 293 -6.74 -0.19 -11.97
CA THR A 293 -6.36 -1.59 -11.73
C THR A 293 -5.39 -2.06 -12.79
N VAL A 294 -4.27 -2.67 -12.39
CA VAL A 294 -3.40 -3.47 -13.26
C VAL A 294 -3.52 -4.92 -12.80
N LEU A 295 -3.97 -5.83 -13.67
CA LEU A 295 -4.37 -7.18 -13.26
C LEU A 295 -3.20 -8.17 -13.13
N GLN A 296 -2.16 -8.05 -13.96
CA GLN A 296 -1.04 -8.99 -13.99
C GLN A 296 0.27 -8.34 -13.57
N SER A 297 0.85 -7.47 -14.40
CA SER A 297 2.13 -6.82 -14.11
C SER A 297 2.15 -5.37 -14.58
N GLY A 298 2.73 -4.51 -13.74
CA GLY A 298 3.06 -3.13 -14.06
C GLY A 298 4.58 -2.95 -14.06
N ASP A 299 5.09 -2.20 -15.02
CA ASP A 299 6.51 -1.86 -15.06
C ASP A 299 6.67 -0.46 -15.60
N VAL A 300 7.11 0.47 -14.76
CA VAL A 300 7.18 1.89 -15.08
C VAL A 300 8.59 2.38 -14.81
N ARG A 301 9.27 2.83 -15.87
CA ARG A 301 10.69 3.21 -15.83
C ARG A 301 10.95 4.55 -16.51
N ASN A 302 12.09 5.15 -16.14
CA ASN A 302 12.68 6.31 -16.81
C ASN A 302 11.71 7.52 -16.90
N THR A 303 10.97 7.76 -15.83
CA THR A 303 10.04 8.89 -15.75
C THR A 303 10.75 10.15 -15.27
N ALA A 304 10.47 11.31 -15.87
CA ALA A 304 10.98 12.59 -15.38
C ALA A 304 10.26 13.05 -14.09
N GLY A 305 8.98 12.66 -13.95
CA GLY A 305 8.18 12.78 -12.72
C GLY A 305 8.11 11.45 -11.96
N PHE A 306 7.07 11.26 -11.14
CA PHE A 306 6.89 10.03 -10.35
C PHE A 306 6.36 8.87 -11.23
N PRO A 307 6.86 7.65 -11.12
CA PRO A 307 6.30 6.46 -11.76
C PRO A 307 4.84 6.25 -11.41
N LEU A 308 4.45 6.61 -10.19
CA LEU A 308 3.06 6.66 -9.75
C LEU A 308 2.82 7.92 -8.92
N ASN A 309 1.93 8.78 -9.40
CA ASN A 309 1.43 9.97 -8.73
C ASN A 309 -0.09 9.86 -8.55
N PHE A 310 -0.58 10.01 -7.32
CA PHE A 310 -2.01 9.96 -7.03
C PHE A 310 -2.41 10.93 -5.91
N VAL A 311 -3.69 11.30 -5.88
CA VAL A 311 -4.29 12.15 -4.85
C VAL A 311 -5.45 11.39 -4.24
N ALA A 312 -5.37 11.10 -2.94
CA ALA A 312 -6.19 10.08 -2.28
C ALA A 312 -7.69 10.39 -2.10
N SER A 313 -8.25 11.39 -2.77
CA SER A 313 -9.68 11.66 -2.69
C SER A 313 -10.46 10.57 -3.44
N ALA A 314 -10.74 9.44 -2.79
CA ALA A 314 -11.42 8.26 -3.36
C ALA A 314 -10.65 7.57 -4.50
N VAL A 315 -9.41 7.11 -4.20
CA VAL A 315 -8.58 6.33 -5.13
C VAL A 315 -8.53 4.86 -4.72
N ASP A 316 -8.82 3.96 -5.66
CA ASP A 316 -8.60 2.51 -5.56
C ASP A 316 -7.55 2.11 -6.61
N ILE A 317 -6.30 1.95 -6.16
CA ILE A 317 -5.19 1.48 -6.99
C ILE A 317 -4.88 0.04 -6.64
N LYS A 318 -4.96 -0.87 -7.61
CA LYS A 318 -4.62 -2.29 -7.44
C LYS A 318 -3.59 -2.71 -8.48
N MET A 319 -2.40 -3.09 -8.05
CA MET A 319 -1.34 -3.53 -8.96
C MET A 319 -0.51 -4.65 -8.30
N PRO A 320 -0.66 -5.93 -8.68
CA PRO A 320 -0.16 -7.06 -7.91
C PRO A 320 1.35 -7.30 -8.05
N ASP A 321 1.99 -6.92 -9.14
CA ASP A 321 3.45 -6.95 -9.27
C ASP A 321 3.88 -5.68 -10.00
N VAL A 322 4.65 -4.81 -9.33
CA VAL A 322 5.08 -3.53 -9.90
C VAL A 322 6.56 -3.24 -9.65
N SER A 323 7.25 -2.91 -10.72
CA SER A 323 8.59 -2.34 -10.67
C SER A 323 8.55 -0.86 -11.05
N PHE A 324 9.21 -0.04 -10.23
CA PHE A 324 9.36 1.39 -10.43
C PHE A 324 10.85 1.74 -10.49
N ALA A 325 11.27 2.36 -11.59
CA ALA A 325 12.62 2.91 -11.74
C ALA A 325 12.54 4.39 -12.12
N GLY A 326 12.95 5.29 -11.22
CA GLY A 326 12.82 6.73 -11.40
C GLY A 326 12.61 7.48 -10.08
N PRO A 327 12.14 8.74 -10.10
CA PRO A 327 11.62 9.45 -8.92
C PRO A 327 10.68 8.54 -8.12
N GLY A 328 10.59 8.63 -6.79
CA GLY A 328 9.83 7.65 -5.99
C GLY A 328 8.31 7.63 -6.25
N ILE A 329 7.57 6.95 -5.38
CA ILE A 329 6.10 6.98 -5.38
C ILE A 329 5.63 8.23 -4.62
N ASN A 330 4.69 9.00 -5.18
CA ASN A 330 4.11 10.17 -4.49
C ASN A 330 2.59 10.04 -4.33
N GLY A 331 2.10 10.17 -3.09
CA GLY A 331 0.68 10.23 -2.75
C GLY A 331 0.36 11.50 -1.96
N ALA A 332 -0.24 12.52 -2.60
CA ALA A 332 -0.58 13.79 -1.95
C ALA A 332 -2.09 14.01 -1.89
N ALA A 333 -2.72 14.16 -0.72
CA ALA A 333 -4.15 14.48 -0.65
C ALA A 333 -4.38 15.96 -0.29
N SER A 334 -5.01 16.73 -1.18
CA SER A 334 -5.58 18.04 -0.82
C SER A 334 -7.09 18.06 -1.09
N GLY A 335 -7.88 17.43 -0.22
CA GLY A 335 -9.33 17.66 -0.19
C GLY A 335 -10.19 16.51 0.30
N GLY A 336 -10.87 16.75 1.43
CA GLY A 336 -12.20 16.21 1.74
C GLY A 336 -12.33 14.70 1.85
N ILE A 337 -12.29 14.22 3.09
CA ILE A 337 -12.75 12.89 3.50
C ILE A 337 -14.18 12.67 2.98
N HIS A 338 -14.38 11.64 2.15
CA HIS A 338 -15.68 10.99 1.99
C HIS A 338 -15.63 9.68 2.77
N GLU A 339 -16.74 9.32 3.42
CA GLU A 339 -16.88 8.15 4.31
C GLU A 339 -16.82 6.79 3.56
N GLY A 340 -15.70 6.50 2.91
CA GLY A 340 -15.36 5.19 2.34
C GLY A 340 -13.85 4.96 2.38
N PRO A 341 -13.38 3.71 2.49
CA PRO A 341 -11.94 3.42 2.52
C PRO A 341 -11.29 3.75 1.18
N GLY A 342 -10.36 4.71 1.14
CA GLY A 342 -9.38 4.81 0.06
C GLY A 342 -8.29 3.77 0.31
N GLN A 343 -8.06 2.88 -0.64
CA GLN A 343 -7.11 1.78 -0.50
C GLN A 343 -6.17 1.76 -1.69
N VAL A 344 -4.87 1.79 -1.42
CA VAL A 344 -3.84 1.49 -2.41
C VAL A 344 -3.31 0.10 -2.08
N VAL A 345 -3.58 -0.88 -2.93
CA VAL A 345 -3.08 -2.25 -2.79
C VAL A 345 -2.09 -2.51 -3.90
N LEU A 346 -0.81 -2.47 -3.53
CA LEU A 346 0.27 -2.90 -4.40
C LEU A 346 0.71 -4.28 -3.93
N GLY A 347 1.05 -5.17 -4.86
CA GLY A 347 1.62 -6.44 -4.44
C GLY A 347 3.12 -6.30 -4.24
N ASP A 348 3.95 -6.97 -5.04
CA ASP A 348 5.40 -6.85 -4.89
C ASP A 348 5.86 -5.52 -5.50
N VAL A 349 6.39 -4.61 -4.66
CA VAL A 349 6.86 -3.28 -5.07
C VAL A 349 8.36 -3.20 -4.94
N SER A 350 9.03 -2.81 -6.03
CA SER A 350 10.45 -2.46 -6.02
C SER A 350 10.64 -1.03 -6.51
N VAL A 351 11.29 -0.20 -5.69
CA VAL A 351 11.72 1.16 -6.02
C VAL A 351 13.24 1.19 -6.01
N VAL A 352 13.87 1.58 -7.11
CA VAL A 352 15.34 1.60 -7.24
C VAL A 352 15.82 2.98 -7.69
N ASP A 353 16.89 3.47 -7.04
CA ASP A 353 17.61 4.70 -7.37
C ASP A 353 16.74 5.97 -7.37
N SER A 354 15.82 6.08 -6.41
CA SER A 354 14.93 7.25 -6.32
C SER A 354 15.74 8.54 -6.04
N PRO A 355 15.68 9.58 -6.90
CA PRO A 355 16.30 10.88 -6.63
C PRO A 355 15.61 11.69 -5.51
N ILE A 356 14.57 11.16 -4.86
CA ILE A 356 13.90 11.75 -3.70
C ILE A 356 13.67 10.68 -2.62
N ALA A 357 12.55 10.71 -1.90
CA ALA A 357 12.14 9.59 -1.07
C ALA A 357 11.74 8.40 -1.96
N GLY A 358 11.90 7.17 -1.47
CA GLY A 358 11.40 5.98 -2.17
C GLY A 358 9.86 6.02 -2.28
N ILE A 359 9.21 6.35 -1.17
CA ILE A 359 7.77 6.60 -1.07
C ILE A 359 7.57 7.89 -0.27
N ASP A 360 6.85 8.86 -0.83
CA ASP A 360 6.44 10.10 -0.17
C ASP A 360 4.91 10.15 -0.03
N LEU A 361 4.43 10.13 1.20
CA LEU A 361 3.00 10.09 1.54
C LEU A 361 2.65 11.32 2.36
N SER A 362 1.72 12.11 1.85
CA SER A 362 1.27 13.38 2.46
C SER A 362 -0.25 13.44 2.58
N ALA A 363 -0.92 12.32 2.85
CA ALA A 363 -2.38 12.22 2.87
C ALA A 363 -2.94 11.88 4.26
N SER A 364 -3.92 12.65 4.75
CA SER A 364 -4.69 12.24 5.93
C SER A 364 -5.64 11.08 5.59
N ASP A 365 -5.52 9.97 6.34
CA ASP A 365 -6.37 8.77 6.26
C ASP A 365 -6.21 7.93 4.97
N LEU A 366 -4.95 7.59 4.64
CA LEU A 366 -4.61 6.69 3.54
C LEU A 366 -4.17 5.31 4.06
N GLU A 367 -4.79 4.25 3.54
CA GLU A 367 -4.34 2.88 3.76
C GLU A 367 -3.60 2.36 2.52
N VAL A 368 -2.31 2.06 2.68
CA VAL A 368 -1.44 1.49 1.64
C VAL A 368 -1.04 0.08 2.05
N THR A 369 -1.46 -0.93 1.30
CA THR A 369 -1.03 -2.31 1.50
C THR A 369 -0.05 -2.70 0.42
N PHE A 370 1.06 -3.28 0.83
CA PHE A 370 2.06 -3.93 -0.01
C PHE A 370 2.01 -5.45 0.21
N LYS A 371 2.28 -6.25 -0.81
CA LYS A 371 2.61 -7.68 -0.58
C LYS A 371 4.03 -7.80 -0.06
N SER A 372 4.98 -7.20 -0.77
CA SER A 372 6.34 -6.98 -0.33
C SER A 372 6.82 -5.60 -0.80
N LEU A 373 7.77 -5.01 -0.10
CA LEU A 373 8.29 -3.68 -0.42
C LEU A 373 9.82 -3.70 -0.40
N ASN A 374 10.45 -3.41 -1.53
CA ASN A 374 11.88 -3.23 -1.66
C ASN A 374 12.18 -1.80 -2.13
N ILE A 375 12.95 -1.04 -1.36
CA ILE A 375 13.44 0.29 -1.73
C ILE A 375 14.96 0.24 -1.66
N ASP A 376 15.64 0.58 -2.75
CA ASP A 376 17.10 0.59 -2.81
C ASP A 376 17.59 1.91 -3.44
N GLY A 377 18.51 2.60 -2.77
CA GLY A 377 19.18 3.77 -3.34
C GLY A 377 18.38 5.07 -3.35
N ALA A 378 17.45 5.29 -2.42
CA ALA A 378 16.74 6.57 -2.32
C ALA A 378 17.68 7.70 -1.85
N SER A 379 17.70 8.84 -2.55
CA SER A 379 18.55 10.00 -2.24
C SER A 379 18.09 10.77 -1.00
N ARG A 380 16.86 10.52 -0.53
CA ARG A 380 16.31 11.03 0.72
C ARG A 380 15.82 9.85 1.58
N GLU A 381 14.60 9.91 2.08
CA GLU A 381 14.04 8.90 2.94
C GLU A 381 13.64 7.62 2.18
N GLY A 382 13.62 6.46 2.83
CA GLY A 382 12.99 5.28 2.23
C GLY A 382 11.48 5.51 2.10
N ILE A 383 10.83 5.72 3.25
CA ILE A 383 9.43 6.14 3.35
C ILE A 383 9.37 7.45 4.14
N ASN A 384 8.74 8.48 3.54
CA ASN A 384 8.43 9.74 4.18
C ASN A 384 6.91 9.86 4.36
N GLY A 385 6.43 9.97 5.60
CA GLY A 385 5.02 10.14 5.94
C GLY A 385 4.78 11.48 6.64
N SER A 386 4.17 12.43 5.93
CA SER A 386 4.06 13.83 6.37
C SER A 386 2.66 14.30 6.77
N LEU A 387 1.57 13.52 6.57
CA LEU A 387 0.22 13.83 7.07
C LEU A 387 -0.59 12.55 7.42
N GLY A 388 -1.26 12.54 8.59
CA GLY A 388 -2.38 11.67 9.05
C GLY A 388 -2.18 10.14 9.19
N ARG A 389 -3.30 9.40 9.26
CA ARG A 389 -3.32 7.93 9.41
C ARG A 389 -2.84 7.25 8.15
N LEU A 390 -1.56 6.92 8.15
CA LEU A 390 -0.90 6.09 7.17
C LEU A 390 -0.80 4.67 7.72
N VAL A 391 -1.55 3.73 7.14
CA VAL A 391 -1.39 2.29 7.41
C VAL A 391 -0.59 1.69 6.29
N ILE A 392 0.64 1.29 6.58
CA ILE A 392 1.45 0.48 5.67
C ILE A 392 1.42 -0.94 6.18
N THR A 393 0.99 -1.90 5.34
CA THR A 393 1.04 -3.33 5.69
C THR A 393 1.81 -4.09 4.63
N THR A 394 2.84 -4.84 5.01
CA THR A 394 3.51 -5.82 4.13
C THR A 394 3.00 -7.22 4.45
N THR A 395 2.29 -7.85 3.52
CA THR A 395 1.63 -9.14 3.79
C THR A 395 2.56 -10.36 3.68
N GLN A 396 3.78 -10.18 3.17
CA GLN A 396 4.81 -11.20 3.11
C GLN A 396 6.16 -10.68 3.65
N PRO A 397 6.90 -11.50 4.42
CA PRO A 397 8.25 -11.14 4.87
C PRO A 397 9.25 -11.13 3.71
N GLY A 398 10.28 -10.30 3.81
CA GLY A 398 11.39 -10.24 2.84
C GLY A 398 11.48 -8.95 2.02
N GLY A 399 10.72 -7.91 2.39
CA GLY A 399 10.95 -6.56 1.90
C GLY A 399 12.19 -5.94 2.55
N ALA A 400 12.80 -4.94 1.91
CA ALA A 400 13.89 -4.18 2.51
C ALA A 400 13.85 -2.69 2.13
N ILE A 401 14.38 -1.82 2.98
CA ILE A 401 14.70 -0.42 2.64
C ILE A 401 16.20 -0.27 2.83
N ARG A 402 16.94 -0.13 1.74
CA ARG A 402 18.40 -0.14 1.72
C ARG A 402 18.99 1.09 1.06
N HIS A 403 20.21 1.42 1.47
CA HIS A 403 21.05 2.44 0.84
C HIS A 403 20.36 3.80 0.67
N THR A 404 19.49 4.17 1.62
CA THR A 404 18.86 5.49 1.63
C THR A 404 19.89 6.52 2.12
N MET A 405 19.96 7.71 1.53
CA MET A 405 20.85 8.77 2.06
C MET A 405 20.21 9.52 3.23
N GLY A 406 18.88 9.60 3.26
CA GLY A 406 18.07 10.02 4.40
C GLY A 406 17.57 8.82 5.21
N ARG A 407 16.73 9.09 6.21
CA ARG A 407 16.16 8.10 7.13
C ARG A 407 15.36 7.03 6.39
N SER A 408 15.56 5.75 6.71
CA SER A 408 14.81 4.68 6.07
C SER A 408 13.31 4.85 6.28
N LEU A 409 12.92 5.32 7.47
CA LEU A 409 11.55 5.70 7.80
C LEU A 409 11.56 7.09 8.45
N ASN A 410 10.77 8.02 7.92
CA ASN A 410 10.57 9.34 8.49
C ASN A 410 9.07 9.66 8.62
N PHE A 411 8.59 9.74 9.86
CA PHE A 411 7.20 10.05 10.17
C PHE A 411 7.12 11.35 10.98
N ASP A 412 6.93 12.47 10.28
CA ASP A 412 6.90 13.82 10.86
C ASP A 412 5.48 14.32 11.15
N SER A 413 4.48 13.42 11.10
CA SER A 413 3.06 13.75 11.20
C SER A 413 2.35 12.97 12.29
N SER A 414 1.34 13.60 12.90
CA SER A 414 0.59 12.99 14.01
C SER A 414 -0.44 12.01 13.47
N GLY A 415 -0.64 10.91 14.18
CA GLY A 415 -1.66 9.91 13.86
C GLY A 415 -1.26 8.88 12.81
N VAL A 416 0.02 8.74 12.47
CA VAL A 416 0.53 7.69 11.56
C VAL A 416 0.45 6.32 12.24
N THR A 417 -0.02 5.27 11.56
CA THR A 417 -0.04 3.90 12.13
C THR A 417 0.64 2.94 11.16
N ALA A 418 1.97 2.84 11.19
CA ALA A 418 2.70 2.00 10.22
C ALA A 418 2.89 0.55 10.74
N ILE A 419 2.34 -0.43 10.03
CA ILE A 419 2.42 -1.87 10.38
C ILE A 419 3.35 -2.58 9.38
N LEU A 420 4.65 -2.30 9.46
CA LEU A 420 5.65 -2.81 8.52
C LEU A 420 6.20 -4.20 8.91
N SER A 421 5.40 -5.24 8.76
CA SER A 421 5.81 -6.60 9.13
C SER A 421 6.81 -7.23 8.14
N GLY A 422 7.99 -7.63 8.63
CA GLY A 422 8.98 -8.36 7.82
C GLY A 422 9.71 -7.49 6.80
N LEU A 423 9.93 -6.22 7.15
CA LEU A 423 10.74 -5.26 6.40
C LEU A 423 12.12 -5.09 7.06
N ASP A 424 13.18 -5.41 6.32
CA ASP A 424 14.56 -5.18 6.75
C ASP A 424 14.95 -3.74 6.42
N LEU A 425 15.30 -2.94 7.42
CA LEU A 425 15.89 -1.62 7.19
C LEU A 425 17.41 -1.79 7.18
N ASP A 426 18.11 -1.23 6.18
CA ASP A 426 19.56 -1.15 6.06
C ASP A 426 19.97 0.24 5.54
N GLY A 427 20.02 1.20 6.45
CA GLY A 427 20.33 2.59 6.12
C GLY A 427 20.22 3.50 7.34
N PRO A 428 20.27 4.83 7.14
CA PRO A 428 20.01 5.80 8.18
C PRO A 428 18.71 5.53 8.93
N GLY A 429 18.72 5.78 10.23
CA GLY A 429 17.72 5.35 11.21
C GLY A 429 16.24 5.70 11.00
N ILE A 430 15.43 5.38 12.00
CA ILE A 430 13.98 5.68 12.01
C ILE A 430 13.71 7.01 12.73
N SER A 431 12.92 7.90 12.13
CA SER A 431 12.34 9.08 12.80
C SER A 431 10.85 8.87 13.00
N ALA A 432 10.36 9.07 14.23
CA ALA A 432 8.94 9.20 14.52
C ALA A 432 8.73 10.43 15.42
N ALA A 433 8.51 11.59 14.79
CA ALA A 433 8.63 12.89 15.45
C ALA A 433 7.28 13.47 15.91
N LYS A 434 6.17 12.72 15.88
CA LYS A 434 4.86 13.18 16.36
C LYS A 434 4.07 12.06 17.06
N ALA A 435 2.98 12.44 17.72
CA ALA A 435 2.23 11.54 18.58
C ALA A 435 1.28 10.59 17.86
N GLY A 436 1.07 9.42 18.50
CA GLY A 436 0.17 8.38 18.04
C GLY A 436 0.77 7.54 16.93
N ILE A 437 2.07 7.26 17.00
CA ILE A 437 2.78 6.43 16.03
C ILE A 437 2.90 5.02 16.55
N THR A 438 2.28 4.06 15.88
CA THR A 438 2.48 2.63 16.15
C THR A 438 3.34 2.04 15.04
N LEU A 439 4.43 1.37 15.41
CA LEU A 439 5.36 0.66 14.53
C LEU A 439 5.40 -0.82 14.90
N HIS A 440 5.06 -1.70 13.95
CA HIS A 440 5.31 -3.14 14.07
C HIS A 440 6.30 -3.55 12.99
N LEU A 441 7.58 -3.72 13.36
CA LEU A 441 8.69 -3.96 12.43
C LEU A 441 9.19 -5.40 12.53
N GLY A 442 9.78 -5.90 11.44
CA GLY A 442 10.50 -7.17 11.41
C GLY A 442 11.86 -7.07 12.12
N ASP A 443 12.90 -7.59 11.46
CA ASP A 443 14.27 -7.39 11.89
C ASP A 443 14.75 -6.01 11.45
N VAL A 444 15.33 -5.23 12.37
CA VAL A 444 15.75 -3.85 12.10
C VAL A 444 17.26 -3.76 12.20
N GLN A 445 17.94 -3.36 11.12
CA GLN A 445 19.38 -3.14 11.09
C GLN A 445 19.72 -1.71 10.67
N VAL A 446 19.97 -0.84 11.65
CA VAL A 446 20.39 0.54 11.36
C VAL A 446 21.90 0.59 11.19
N CYS A 447 22.37 0.99 10.00
CA CYS A 447 23.80 1.12 9.67
C CYS A 447 24.13 2.58 9.34
N SER A 448 25.20 3.12 9.94
CA SER A 448 25.80 4.42 9.56
C SER A 448 24.84 5.63 9.59
N ALA A 449 23.96 5.71 10.59
CA ALA A 449 22.96 6.78 10.68
C ALA A 449 23.61 8.16 11.02
N PRO A 450 23.45 9.20 10.18
CA PRO A 450 23.81 10.57 10.51
C PRO A 450 22.79 11.14 11.53
N GLY A 451 23.03 10.90 12.81
CA GLY A 451 22.15 11.27 13.92
C GLY A 451 21.82 10.07 14.81
N PRO A 452 20.68 10.11 15.52
CA PRO A 452 20.23 8.96 16.30
C PRO A 452 19.87 7.78 15.40
N GLY A 453 20.23 6.55 15.82
CA GLY A 453 19.84 5.34 15.10
C GLY A 453 18.31 5.12 15.11
N LEU A 454 17.67 5.35 16.25
CA LEU A 454 16.22 5.46 16.37
C LEU A 454 15.90 6.78 17.09
N ASP A 455 15.03 7.59 16.51
CA ASP A 455 14.63 8.90 17.02
C ASP A 455 13.12 8.94 17.27
N PHE A 456 12.78 8.85 18.56
CA PHE A 456 11.44 8.84 19.12
C PHE A 456 11.27 10.00 20.11
N ASP A 457 11.88 11.15 19.79
CA ASP A 457 11.92 12.35 20.64
C ASP A 457 10.54 12.93 21.02
N ARG A 458 9.41 12.41 20.51
CA ARG A 458 8.06 12.98 20.67
C ARG A 458 6.99 11.97 21.08
N ALA A 459 6.02 12.44 21.88
CA ALA A 459 5.22 11.61 22.79
C ALA A 459 4.33 10.59 22.07
N GLY A 460 4.10 9.41 22.66
CA GLY A 460 3.11 8.43 22.17
C GLY A 460 3.58 7.64 20.95
N VAL A 461 4.84 7.19 20.95
CA VAL A 461 5.36 6.21 20.00
C VAL A 461 5.32 4.83 20.64
N GLU A 462 4.64 3.89 20.00
CA GLU A 462 4.63 2.47 20.34
C GLU A 462 5.34 1.70 19.23
N ALA A 463 6.49 1.12 19.51
CA ALA A 463 7.27 0.33 18.57
C ALA A 463 7.44 -1.10 19.07
N SER A 464 7.31 -2.06 18.16
CA SER A 464 7.67 -3.46 18.39
C SER A 464 8.50 -3.97 17.23
N MET A 465 9.55 -4.72 17.53
CA MET A 465 10.49 -5.25 16.55
C MET A 465 10.81 -6.72 16.87
N ASN A 466 11.13 -7.51 15.84
CA ASN A 466 11.62 -8.87 16.06
C ASN A 466 13.03 -8.81 16.66
N SER A 467 13.97 -8.22 15.94
CA SER A 467 15.33 -7.95 16.41
C SER A 467 15.73 -6.51 16.10
N LEU A 468 16.72 -5.99 16.83
CA LEU A 468 17.24 -4.65 16.62
C LEU A 468 18.77 -4.67 16.66
N SER A 469 19.39 -4.28 15.56
CA SER A 469 20.81 -4.01 15.43
C SER A 469 21.02 -2.55 15.04
N ILE A 470 21.88 -1.82 15.74
CA ILE A 470 22.26 -0.44 15.42
C ILE A 470 23.78 -0.39 15.43
N ASP A 471 24.39 -0.01 14.31
CA ASP A 471 25.84 0.17 14.18
C ASP A 471 26.18 1.51 13.52
N GLY A 472 27.02 2.30 14.18
CA GLY A 472 27.60 3.51 13.59
C GLY A 472 26.66 4.72 13.56
N ALA A 473 25.75 4.82 14.53
CA ALA A 473 24.98 6.06 14.73
C ALA A 473 25.91 7.20 15.19
N THR A 474 25.86 8.35 14.51
CA THR A 474 26.74 9.49 14.83
C THR A 474 26.25 10.31 16.04
N ALA A 475 25.09 9.99 16.60
CA ALA A 475 24.58 10.54 17.87
C ALA A 475 24.17 9.38 18.80
N GLU A 476 22.96 9.40 19.35
CA GLU A 476 22.44 8.32 20.19
C GLU A 476 22.13 7.04 19.41
N GLY A 477 22.22 5.87 20.04
CA GLY A 477 21.66 4.65 19.46
C GLY A 477 20.14 4.77 19.36
N ILE A 478 19.51 5.04 20.50
CA ILE A 478 18.08 5.28 20.64
C ILE A 478 17.87 6.57 21.43
N LEU A 479 17.09 7.49 20.87
CA LEU A 479 16.67 8.75 21.49
C LEU A 479 15.17 8.71 21.72
N ALA A 480 14.71 8.87 22.96
CA ALA A 480 13.29 8.95 23.31
C ALA A 480 13.06 9.93 24.46
N ASN A 481 12.78 11.20 24.16
CA ASN A 481 12.64 12.24 25.19
C ASN A 481 11.19 12.67 25.44
N SER A 482 10.24 11.76 25.31
CA SER A 482 8.83 12.12 25.34
C SER A 482 7.91 11.10 26.00
N ALA A 483 6.82 11.59 26.59
CA ALA A 483 5.90 10.76 27.35
C ALA A 483 5.26 9.64 26.51
N GLY A 484 5.10 8.45 27.11
CA GLY A 484 4.38 7.33 26.49
C GLY A 484 5.17 6.65 25.39
N PHE A 485 6.48 6.51 25.58
CA PHE A 485 7.33 5.72 24.70
C PHE A 485 7.28 4.25 25.12
N VAL A 486 6.92 3.38 24.18
CA VAL A 486 6.95 1.93 24.35
C VAL A 486 7.80 1.35 23.23
N LEU A 487 8.83 0.58 23.57
CA LEU A 487 9.62 -0.19 22.61
C LEU A 487 9.81 -1.62 23.12
N SER A 488 9.37 -2.60 22.34
CA SER A 488 9.57 -4.02 22.63
C SER A 488 10.37 -4.70 21.52
N VAL A 489 11.53 -5.24 21.86
CA VAL A 489 12.33 -6.10 20.98
C VAL A 489 12.19 -7.54 21.47
N THR A 490 11.57 -8.39 20.65
CA THR A 490 11.02 -9.67 21.11
C THR A 490 11.99 -10.85 20.99
N GLN A 491 12.93 -10.81 20.04
CA GLN A 491 13.92 -11.85 19.81
C GLN A 491 15.30 -11.47 20.39
N PRO A 492 16.00 -12.43 21.02
CA PRO A 492 17.34 -12.22 21.54
C PRO A 492 18.40 -12.14 20.45
N GLY A 493 19.46 -11.38 20.75
CA GLY A 493 20.66 -11.28 19.91
C GLY A 493 20.83 -9.93 19.21
N GLY A 494 19.99 -8.94 19.52
CA GLY A 494 20.17 -7.58 19.03
C GLY A 494 21.51 -6.99 19.50
N VAL A 495 22.06 -6.05 18.73
CA VAL A 495 23.31 -5.37 19.06
C VAL A 495 23.13 -3.86 18.88
N ILE A 496 23.29 -3.07 19.93
CA ILE A 496 23.39 -1.61 19.82
C ILE A 496 24.85 -1.26 20.02
N GLN A 497 25.58 -0.94 18.95
CA GLN A 497 27.01 -0.69 18.98
C GLN A 497 27.45 0.62 18.33
N ASN A 498 28.64 1.09 18.73
CA ASN A 498 29.40 2.12 18.02
C ASN A 498 28.62 3.43 17.85
N THR A 499 27.96 3.87 18.91
CA THR A 499 27.28 5.16 18.99
C THR A 499 28.30 6.21 19.44
N VAL A 500 28.45 7.32 18.71
CA VAL A 500 29.32 8.43 19.15
C VAL A 500 28.73 9.10 20.40
N GLY A 501 27.41 9.11 20.52
CA GLY A 501 26.66 9.50 21.72
C GLY A 501 26.35 8.30 22.63
N ARG A 502 25.30 8.47 23.43
CA ARG A 502 24.81 7.40 24.32
C ARG A 502 24.15 6.28 23.53
N SER A 503 24.27 5.05 24.00
CA SER A 503 23.56 3.95 23.36
C SER A 503 22.05 4.09 23.56
N LEU A 504 21.62 4.52 24.75
CA LEU A 504 20.23 4.83 25.08
C LEU A 504 20.11 6.20 25.76
N SER A 505 19.22 7.07 25.27
CA SER A 505 18.84 8.33 25.89
C SER A 505 17.32 8.41 26.01
N LEU A 506 16.82 8.29 27.25
CA LEU A 506 15.41 8.10 27.58
C LEU A 506 14.96 9.21 28.55
N ASP A 507 14.55 10.37 28.04
CA ASP A 507 14.10 11.54 28.81
C ASP A 507 12.57 11.74 28.71
N ALA A 508 11.82 10.72 29.11
CA ALA A 508 10.39 10.59 28.82
C ALA A 508 9.55 10.46 30.08
N ALA A 509 8.34 11.03 30.15
CA ALA A 509 7.53 10.90 31.38
C ALA A 509 7.24 9.44 31.76
N PHE A 510 7.12 8.56 30.76
CA PHE A 510 6.89 7.13 30.93
C PHE A 510 7.61 6.37 29.83
N VAL A 511 8.39 5.35 30.19
CA VAL A 511 9.20 4.51 29.28
C VAL A 511 8.96 3.05 29.59
N ASP A 512 8.41 2.30 28.64
CA ASP A 512 8.42 0.84 28.67
C ASP A 512 9.33 0.34 27.54
N PHE A 513 10.60 0.11 27.88
CA PHE A 513 11.62 -0.40 26.97
C PHE A 513 11.96 -1.83 27.36
N ASN A 514 11.74 -2.78 26.45
CA ASN A 514 12.15 -4.17 26.61
C ASN A 514 13.13 -4.53 25.48
N PHE A 515 14.36 -4.87 25.84
CA PHE A 515 15.37 -5.40 24.94
C PHE A 515 15.85 -6.75 25.49
N ASN A 516 15.14 -7.79 25.08
CA ASN A 516 15.36 -9.14 25.54
C ASN A 516 16.54 -9.77 24.80
N GLY A 517 17.67 -9.95 25.48
CA GLY A 517 18.83 -10.65 24.93
C GLY A 517 19.62 -9.85 23.89
N GLY A 518 20.92 -9.67 24.12
CA GLY A 518 21.77 -8.96 23.18
C GLY A 518 22.97 -8.30 23.82
N THR A 519 23.61 -7.38 23.08
CA THR A 519 24.73 -6.58 23.60
C THR A 519 24.49 -5.10 23.32
N ILE A 520 24.65 -4.27 24.34
CA ILE A 520 24.73 -2.81 24.19
C ILE A 520 26.19 -2.42 24.41
N LEU A 521 26.86 -1.94 23.36
CA LEU A 521 28.26 -1.56 23.32
C LEU A 521 28.41 -0.08 22.97
N GLY A 522 28.72 0.80 23.94
CA GLY A 522 28.93 2.22 23.59
C GLY A 522 28.82 3.22 24.73
N GLY A 523 28.42 4.45 24.40
CA GLY A 523 28.54 5.66 25.23
C GLY A 523 27.63 5.76 26.46
N GLY A 524 27.02 4.67 26.90
CA GLY A 524 26.24 4.60 28.14
C GLY A 524 24.72 4.74 27.98
N ILE A 525 24.04 4.83 29.12
CA ILE A 525 22.58 4.93 29.27
C ILE A 525 22.26 6.20 30.07
N ASP A 526 21.35 7.05 29.58
CA ASP A 526 20.71 8.11 30.37
C ASP A 526 19.21 7.87 30.41
N GLY A 527 18.67 7.65 31.60
CA GLY A 527 17.26 7.43 31.85
C GLY A 527 16.74 8.46 32.85
N ARG A 528 15.99 9.45 32.37
CA ARG A 528 15.36 10.50 33.20
C ARG A 528 13.86 10.31 33.33
N ALA A 529 13.39 9.11 33.04
CA ALA A 529 11.96 8.87 32.95
C ALA A 529 11.23 9.05 34.29
N THR A 530 10.00 9.57 34.29
CA THR A 530 9.25 9.71 35.56
C THR A 530 8.55 8.41 36.01
N GLY A 531 8.53 7.38 35.15
CA GLY A 531 8.04 6.02 35.44
C GLY A 531 8.23 5.05 34.26
N GLY A 532 7.80 3.81 34.45
CA GLY A 532 7.85 2.72 33.47
C GLY A 532 8.95 1.68 33.76
N ASP A 533 9.18 0.78 32.81
CA ASP A 533 10.18 -0.29 32.90
C ASP A 533 11.27 -0.17 31.81
N LEU A 534 12.54 -0.18 32.21
CA LEU A 534 13.71 -0.38 31.36
C LEU A 534 14.21 -1.81 31.58
N ASP A 535 13.61 -2.75 30.87
CA ASP A 535 13.90 -4.18 30.94
C ASP A 535 14.98 -4.58 29.93
N LEU A 536 16.20 -4.78 30.42
CA LEU A 536 17.36 -5.29 29.68
C LEU A 536 17.71 -6.71 30.13
N SER A 537 16.73 -7.48 30.59
CA SER A 537 16.94 -8.90 30.91
C SER A 537 17.50 -9.68 29.72
N GLY A 538 18.42 -10.60 29.99
CA GLY A 538 19.19 -11.30 28.95
C GLY A 538 20.29 -10.47 28.27
N THR A 539 20.41 -9.17 28.55
CA THR A 539 21.31 -8.26 27.83
C THR A 539 22.63 -8.02 28.57
N THR A 540 23.73 -8.00 27.80
CA THR A 540 25.06 -7.62 28.27
C THR A 540 25.35 -6.16 27.93
N LEU A 541 25.57 -5.33 28.95
CA LEU A 541 25.97 -3.94 28.80
C LEU A 541 27.49 -3.84 28.87
N VAL A 542 28.13 -3.35 27.80
CA VAL A 542 29.57 -3.08 27.74
C VAL A 542 29.76 -1.61 27.41
N ILE A 543 30.17 -0.82 28.40
CA ILE A 543 30.21 0.64 28.31
C ILE A 543 31.67 1.11 28.49
N PRO A 544 32.47 1.10 27.41
CA PRO A 544 33.85 1.59 27.45
C PRO A 544 33.91 3.12 27.32
N ASP A 545 34.72 3.74 28.17
CA ASP A 545 35.09 5.16 28.11
C ASP A 545 33.89 6.14 28.00
N PRO A 546 32.80 6.00 28.79
CA PRO A 546 31.63 6.84 28.60
C PRO A 546 31.96 8.32 28.88
N PRO A 547 31.44 9.27 28.05
CA PRO A 547 31.63 10.71 28.24
C PRO A 547 30.76 11.21 29.41
N GLY A 548 31.18 10.88 30.62
CA GLY A 548 30.57 11.25 31.89
C GLY A 548 30.23 9.99 32.67
N ARG A 549 28.95 9.63 32.68
CA ARG A 549 28.41 8.49 33.43
C ARG A 549 28.20 7.30 32.52
N GLY A 550 28.40 6.09 33.03
CA GLY A 550 28.07 4.88 32.29
C GLY A 550 26.56 4.65 32.26
N ILE A 551 25.95 4.54 33.43
CA ILE A 551 24.49 4.47 33.61
C ILE A 551 24.07 5.68 34.47
N ASP A 552 23.24 6.57 33.93
CA ASP A 552 22.69 7.76 34.62
C ASP A 552 21.16 7.60 34.71
N LEU A 553 20.63 7.16 35.85
CA LEU A 553 19.19 7.00 36.07
C LEU A 553 18.69 8.03 37.09
N ARG A 554 18.24 9.18 36.60
CA ARG A 554 17.68 10.26 37.45
C ARG A 554 16.16 10.26 37.54
N ALA A 555 15.60 9.09 37.30
CA ALA A 555 14.19 8.83 37.19
C ALA A 555 13.50 8.73 38.56
N SER A 556 12.29 9.28 38.69
CA SER A 556 11.56 9.18 39.97
C SER A 556 11.01 7.77 40.24
N ILE A 557 10.64 6.96 39.23
CA ILE A 557 9.99 5.64 39.44
C ILE A 557 10.28 4.64 38.28
N LEU A 558 11.44 4.71 37.62
CA LEU A 558 11.78 3.80 36.52
C LEU A 558 12.31 2.47 37.08
N ASN A 559 11.76 1.31 36.73
CA ASN A 559 12.41 0.04 37.04
C ASN A 559 13.51 -0.26 36.00
N PHE A 560 14.65 -0.76 36.43
CA PHE A 560 15.79 -1.12 35.61
C PHE A 560 16.19 -2.56 35.91
N THR A 561 16.23 -3.41 34.90
CA THR A 561 16.75 -4.78 35.00
C THR A 561 17.83 -4.99 33.95
N ALA A 562 18.92 -5.68 34.29
CA ALA A 562 19.95 -6.11 33.33
C ALA A 562 20.60 -7.43 33.78
N ASP A 563 21.23 -8.17 32.86
CA ASP A 563 21.94 -9.40 33.20
C ASP A 563 23.41 -9.16 33.52
N GLN A 564 24.16 -8.52 32.61
CA GLN A 564 25.58 -8.24 32.84
C GLN A 564 25.89 -6.78 32.56
N VAL A 565 26.72 -6.18 33.39
CA VAL A 565 27.12 -4.78 33.27
C VAL A 565 28.63 -4.65 33.40
N SER A 566 29.30 -4.14 32.38
CA SER A 566 30.74 -3.87 32.37
C SER A 566 30.99 -2.43 31.98
N ILE A 567 31.48 -1.61 32.92
CA ILE A 567 31.76 -0.19 32.70
C ILE A 567 33.25 0.08 32.93
N THR A 568 33.94 0.66 31.96
CA THR A 568 35.38 0.95 32.08
C THR A 568 35.69 2.41 31.81
N ASN A 569 36.57 3.02 32.61
CA ASN A 569 37.11 4.38 32.45
C ASN A 569 36.05 5.49 32.39
N ALA A 570 34.97 5.39 33.16
CA ALA A 570 33.96 6.45 33.22
C ALA A 570 34.58 7.77 33.70
N SER A 571 34.35 8.88 32.99
CA SER A 571 34.89 10.20 33.37
C SER A 571 34.12 10.88 34.51
N GLY A 572 33.05 10.26 35.02
CA GLY A 572 32.33 10.55 36.25
C GLY A 572 32.02 9.26 37.03
N PRO A 573 30.87 9.18 37.74
CA PRO A 573 30.44 7.93 38.36
C PRO A 573 30.11 6.88 37.29
N ALA A 574 30.44 5.61 37.52
CA ALA A 574 30.08 4.58 36.55
C ALA A 574 28.58 4.33 36.52
N ILE A 575 27.93 4.22 37.69
CA ILE A 575 26.48 4.16 37.85
C ILE A 575 26.05 5.33 38.74
N ASP A 576 25.14 6.18 38.26
CA ASP A 576 24.54 7.26 39.03
C ASP A 576 23.02 7.09 39.11
N LEU A 577 22.52 7.00 40.33
CA LEU A 577 21.11 6.78 40.68
C LEU A 577 20.55 7.98 41.47
N ALA A 578 20.99 9.20 41.18
CA ALA A 578 20.54 10.40 41.86
C ALA A 578 19.01 10.54 41.73
N THR A 579 18.30 10.69 42.85
CA THR A 579 16.82 10.81 42.92
C THR A 579 16.02 9.56 42.52
N TYR A 580 16.69 8.42 42.29
CA TYR A 580 16.08 7.15 41.91
C TYR A 580 15.10 6.59 42.96
N ARG A 581 13.92 6.12 42.54
CA ARG A 581 12.95 5.45 43.45
C ARG A 581 12.29 4.18 42.88
N GLY A 582 12.87 3.59 41.83
CA GLY A 582 12.39 2.34 41.24
C GLY A 582 13.09 1.09 41.79
N ILE A 583 13.01 0.00 41.04
CA ILE A 583 13.80 -1.23 41.25
C ILE A 583 14.97 -1.24 40.28
N PHE A 584 16.20 -1.14 40.79
CA PHE A 584 17.43 -1.34 40.02
C PHE A 584 17.96 -2.75 40.31
N GLU A 585 17.98 -3.61 39.32
CA GLU A 585 18.40 -5.00 39.48
C GLU A 585 19.39 -5.40 38.38
N VAL A 586 20.56 -5.91 38.79
CA VAL A 586 21.47 -6.62 37.89
C VAL A 586 21.58 -8.07 38.34
N SER A 587 21.04 -8.99 37.54
CA SER A 587 20.87 -10.41 37.88
C SER A 587 22.15 -11.24 37.75
N GLY A 588 23.15 -10.74 37.01
CA GLY A 588 24.46 -11.35 36.83
C GLY A 588 25.60 -10.44 37.29
N THR A 589 26.73 -10.48 36.58
CA THR A 589 27.96 -9.80 37.00
C THR A 589 27.95 -8.32 36.62
N THR A 590 28.23 -7.46 37.61
CA THR A 590 28.59 -6.06 37.39
C THR A 590 30.08 -5.85 37.65
N THR A 591 30.83 -5.42 36.64
CA THR A 591 32.25 -5.05 36.72
C THR A 591 32.42 -3.57 36.37
N ILE A 592 33.03 -2.81 37.29
CA ILE A 592 33.32 -1.39 37.11
C ILE A 592 34.83 -1.19 37.27
N SER A 593 35.50 -0.63 36.28
CA SER A 593 36.95 -0.42 36.32
C SER A 593 37.34 1.02 35.99
N ASN A 594 38.20 1.62 36.82
CA ASN A 594 38.75 2.97 36.67
C ASN A 594 37.72 4.11 36.53
N PRO A 595 36.59 4.17 37.28
CA PRO A 595 35.75 5.37 37.26
C PRO A 595 36.54 6.55 37.85
N SER A 596 36.40 7.75 37.28
CA SER A 596 37.10 8.95 37.78
C SER A 596 36.55 9.45 39.13
N LYS A 597 35.30 9.06 39.45
CA LYS A 597 34.60 9.32 40.71
C LYS A 597 34.20 8.00 41.36
N ALA A 598 33.01 7.96 41.98
CA ALA A 598 32.50 6.77 42.61
C ALA A 598 32.17 5.66 41.60
N GLY A 599 32.28 4.40 42.00
CA GLY A 599 31.79 3.30 41.17
C GLY A 599 30.26 3.35 41.03
N VAL A 600 29.56 3.33 42.16
CA VAL A 600 28.11 3.53 42.24
C VAL A 600 27.83 4.76 43.12
N GLU A 601 27.08 5.72 42.60
CA GLU A 601 26.70 6.95 43.28
C GLU A 601 25.18 7.10 43.33
N SER A 602 24.63 7.47 44.49
CA SER A 602 23.29 8.05 44.57
C SER A 602 23.32 9.19 45.58
N ILE A 603 23.43 10.40 45.06
CA ILE A 603 23.47 11.61 45.86
C ILE A 603 22.25 12.45 45.51
N SER A 604 21.33 12.57 46.48
CA SER A 604 20.19 13.47 46.37
C SER A 604 20.14 14.43 47.57
N PRO A 605 20.33 15.75 47.34
CA PRO A 605 20.38 16.72 48.44
C PRO A 605 19.00 17.09 49.02
N ILE A 606 17.89 16.72 48.36
CA ILE A 606 16.55 17.26 48.68
C ILE A 606 15.51 16.16 48.95
N ILE A 607 15.63 15.00 48.30
CA ILE A 607 14.62 13.94 48.36
C ILE A 607 15.32 12.59 48.54
N PRO A 608 15.00 11.80 49.57
CA PRO A 608 15.61 10.49 49.72
C PRO A 608 15.23 9.58 48.55
N ALA A 609 16.24 8.97 47.94
CA ALA A 609 16.05 7.87 47.01
C ALA A 609 15.38 6.71 47.77
N THR A 610 14.26 6.21 47.25
CA THR A 610 13.38 5.24 47.91
C THR A 610 13.09 4.11 46.95
N GLY A 611 14.00 3.15 46.83
CA GLY A 611 13.91 2.06 45.85
C GLY A 611 14.61 0.80 46.33
N THR A 612 14.60 -0.23 45.50
CA THR A 612 15.43 -1.43 45.73
C THR A 612 16.59 -1.40 44.75
N ILE A 613 17.81 -1.53 45.23
CA ILE A 613 19.01 -1.67 44.40
C ILE A 613 19.59 -3.04 44.71
N SER A 614 19.67 -3.92 43.70
CA SER A 614 20.14 -5.29 43.84
C SER A 614 21.21 -5.59 42.79
N PHE A 615 22.33 -6.14 43.24
CA PHE A 615 23.37 -6.71 42.38
C PHE A 615 23.57 -8.17 42.76
N ALA A 616 23.54 -9.09 41.80
CA ALA A 616 23.93 -10.47 42.05
C ALA A 616 25.46 -10.62 42.21
N SER A 617 26.26 -9.80 41.54
CA SER A 617 27.69 -9.68 41.82
C SER A 617 28.17 -8.30 41.43
N LEU A 618 29.04 -7.70 42.26
CA LEU A 618 29.53 -6.34 42.04
C LEU A 618 31.03 -6.26 42.34
N GLU A 619 31.81 -6.06 41.29
CA GLU A 619 33.25 -5.85 41.35
C GLU A 619 33.59 -4.41 40.92
N ILE A 620 34.26 -3.66 41.80
CA ILE A 620 34.70 -2.27 41.52
C ILE A 620 36.21 -2.17 41.70
N GLN A 621 36.91 -1.82 40.63
CA GLN A 621 38.37 -1.70 40.61
C GLN A 621 38.82 -0.27 40.33
N ASN A 622 39.85 0.18 41.07
CA ASN A 622 40.59 1.42 40.80
C ASN A 622 39.73 2.69 40.68
N SER A 623 38.71 2.85 41.51
CA SER A 623 37.92 4.08 41.54
C SER A 623 38.76 5.29 41.97
N GLY A 624 38.50 6.43 41.34
CA GLY A 624 39.04 7.74 41.71
C GLY A 624 38.35 8.36 42.93
N GLY A 625 37.13 7.90 43.24
CA GLY A 625 36.38 8.19 44.48
C GLY A 625 36.01 6.90 45.25
N GLU A 626 34.93 6.95 46.01
CA GLU A 626 34.39 5.82 46.76
C GLU A 626 33.99 4.65 45.84
N GLY A 627 34.11 3.40 46.28
CA GLY A 627 33.56 2.28 45.53
C GLY A 627 32.03 2.44 45.38
N ILE A 628 31.36 2.66 46.50
CA ILE A 628 29.92 2.92 46.60
C ILE A 628 29.69 4.15 47.50
N SER A 629 28.93 5.12 47.00
CA SER A 629 28.55 6.33 47.74
C SER A 629 27.03 6.57 47.68
N PHE A 630 26.35 6.41 48.82
CA PHE A 630 24.92 6.70 48.97
C PHE A 630 24.71 7.82 49.99
N GLU A 631 24.15 8.96 49.54
CA GLU A 631 23.76 10.07 50.41
C GLU A 631 22.23 10.22 50.42
N ASN A 632 21.64 10.24 51.62
CA ASN A 632 20.19 10.29 51.86
C ASN A 632 19.41 9.13 51.23
N PHE A 633 19.98 7.94 51.13
CA PHE A 633 19.26 6.76 50.65
C PHE A 633 18.34 6.20 51.75
N GLY A 634 17.06 6.00 51.41
CA GLY A 634 16.04 5.41 52.30
C GLY A 634 15.46 4.09 51.78
N GLY A 635 16.09 3.49 50.76
CA GLY A 635 15.69 2.24 50.14
C GLY A 635 16.45 1.01 50.67
N LEU A 636 16.30 -0.12 49.96
CA LEU A 636 17.05 -1.36 50.21
C LEU A 636 18.22 -1.47 49.23
N LEU A 637 19.43 -1.72 49.72
CA LEU A 637 20.59 -2.10 48.92
C LEU A 637 20.94 -3.57 49.21
N SER A 638 21.02 -4.40 48.18
CA SER A 638 21.42 -5.81 48.27
C SER A 638 22.55 -6.09 47.29
N VAL A 639 23.60 -6.77 47.78
CA VAL A 639 24.64 -7.35 46.93
C VAL A 639 24.81 -8.80 47.33
N ASP A 640 24.33 -9.73 46.51
CA ASP A 640 24.33 -11.17 46.79
C ASP A 640 25.51 -11.86 46.13
N ASP A 641 26.73 -11.52 46.54
CA ASP A 641 27.94 -11.95 45.81
C ASP A 641 28.22 -13.46 45.87
N GLY A 642 27.50 -14.25 46.67
CA GLY A 642 27.74 -15.68 46.76
C GLY A 642 29.14 -16.12 47.22
N ASN A 643 30.14 -15.20 47.40
CA ASN A 643 31.33 -15.25 48.28
C ASN A 643 32.44 -14.17 48.04
N ASN A 644 32.37 -13.22 47.09
CA ASN A 644 33.54 -12.40 46.65
C ASN A 644 33.32 -10.88 46.49
N ALA A 645 32.50 -10.23 47.31
CA ALA A 645 32.33 -8.77 47.21
C ALA A 645 33.59 -8.03 47.69
N THR A 646 34.42 -7.53 46.76
CA THR A 646 35.57 -6.69 47.07
C THR A 646 35.24 -5.22 46.84
N PHE A 647 34.95 -4.49 47.93
CA PHE A 647 34.78 -3.04 47.88
C PHE A 647 36.04 -2.33 48.37
N LYS A 648 36.51 -1.34 47.61
CA LYS A 648 37.43 -0.33 48.09
C LYS A 648 36.59 0.88 48.50
N ASP A 649 36.39 1.05 49.80
CA ASP A 649 35.63 2.14 50.43
C ASP A 649 34.11 2.12 50.17
N PHE A 650 33.34 1.80 51.22
CA PHE A 650 31.88 1.81 51.25
C PHE A 650 31.41 2.98 52.12
N HIS A 651 30.74 3.97 51.52
CA HIS A 651 30.22 5.14 52.21
C HIS A 651 28.69 5.21 52.06
N VAL A 652 27.97 5.06 53.17
CA VAL A 652 26.51 5.24 53.23
C VAL A 652 26.19 6.24 54.33
N ASN A 653 25.60 7.37 53.95
CA ASN A 653 25.17 8.43 54.86
C ASN A 653 23.67 8.69 54.64
N GLY A 654 22.81 8.12 55.50
CA GLY A 654 21.35 8.19 55.36
C GLY A 654 20.61 8.06 56.69
N THR A 655 19.31 8.36 56.69
CA THR A 655 18.45 8.35 57.89
C THR A 655 17.54 7.11 58.00
N GLY A 656 17.61 6.18 57.05
CA GLY A 656 16.85 4.92 57.04
C GLY A 656 17.66 3.70 57.52
N PRO A 657 17.01 2.55 57.76
CA PRO A 657 17.72 1.30 58.05
C PRO A 657 18.51 0.86 56.81
N ALA A 658 19.83 0.88 56.91
CA ALA A 658 20.75 0.30 55.94
C ALA A 658 20.89 -1.22 56.15
#